data_AF-A0A2P9EWN4-F1
#
_entry.id   AF-A0A2P9EWN4-F1
#
_cell.length_a   1.000
_cell.length_b   1.000
_cell.length_c   1.000
_cell.angle_alpha   90.00
_cell.angle_beta   90.00
_cell.angle_gamma   90.00
#
_symmetry.space_group_name_H-M   'P 1'
#
loop_
_entity.id
_entity.type
_entity.pdbx_description
1 polymer ?
#
loop_
_entity_poly.entity_id
_entity_poly.type
_entity_poly.pdbx_seq_one_letter_code
_entity_poly.pdbx_strand_id
1 'polypeptide(L)'
;MAKAVRHVQVIAAQCTAMGPLSQLEKAARELHDALTDPMLGGCQARTGEYPSLLIGDDLTPQDIGKAVDTVVRQAKADGAVLVLALLGHGFTPPQRTDLYFMVRNSTTQSLRSAVDVGRLITEAADEPGIDGVIAIVDTCHAAGGVPDAGRLAGGVRAGRSRLAILTAAAADQPARDMSLSLSLARTLKDGVPGAGPALYIDRTLAETLRDQVSGQVIGRAEYDQDPFPLEGLWLARNPSNIANAHGDVVGPLGLQDLGQSVEMWRGPRRSPGRLTRSTLLELEKFIACSRVDDELDSAARAWVDDVVTALLEVFRTKEFLADVLAGSLTSDLLRSAGRLAGFPSRAEGTVPLRDLLEYAVLRAQPLDGAPWKGLARFVAALLHESGISHVDPRLQEWARRLHIVTEVNDAFGEFAEDRQRRALRLVVSLVGAWTEWPEEVDAWLLHGSADLPLHQRFPCEPGGAHGVAKAIGAAMIWARRELPYPELLEHVDIAAPAHLLARWYPEEEKVGRYLLGAKYSVIPRWSGRLDEAEDNAEINDAARKALKKKSSCAAAPVEWIDSDALLDRSALEYRLSAGQYDAVIGVDHSPDDLEEVLELLLPFAPIVLWPRSDTRPDQGQLRGLVQERWHELPDGLAAAYRHRWGAHQHGVACLGDIRTVWHDEGWLEFCRPFEYRVVTTPEEEA
;
A
#
# COMPACT_ATOMS: atom_id res chain seq x y z
N MET A 1 13.33 -5.13 19.82
CA MET A 1 12.96 -6.17 20.80
C MET A 1 13.51 -7.52 20.34
N ALA A 2 14.00 -8.36 21.26
CA ALA A 2 14.54 -9.69 20.95
C ALA A 2 13.45 -10.66 20.46
N LYS A 3 13.79 -11.47 19.45
CA LYS A 3 12.93 -12.52 18.86
C LYS A 3 12.57 -13.55 19.95
N ALA A 4 11.30 -13.92 20.10
CA ALA A 4 10.90 -14.97 21.05
C ALA A 4 11.64 -16.27 20.70
N VAL A 5 12.34 -16.84 21.69
CA VAL A 5 13.16 -18.04 21.50
C VAL A 5 12.25 -19.27 21.49
N ARG A 6 12.52 -20.21 20.57
CA ARG A 6 11.83 -21.51 20.49
C ARG A 6 12.87 -22.61 20.46
N HIS A 7 12.63 -23.71 21.14
CA HIS A 7 13.52 -24.86 21.17
C HIS A 7 12.89 -26.06 20.48
N VAL A 8 13.72 -26.93 19.92
CA VAL A 8 13.28 -28.16 19.27
C VAL A 8 14.13 -29.35 19.70
N GLN A 9 13.48 -30.50 19.87
CA GLN A 9 14.13 -31.79 20.02
C GLN A 9 13.42 -32.80 19.10
N VAL A 10 14.10 -33.24 18.05
CA VAL A 10 13.68 -34.35 17.19
C VAL A 10 14.48 -35.58 17.59
N ILE A 11 13.80 -36.67 17.91
CA ILE A 11 14.39 -37.95 18.34
C ILE A 11 13.88 -39.04 17.40
N ALA A 12 14.80 -39.75 16.78
CA ALA A 12 14.54 -40.81 15.84
C ALA A 12 15.33 -42.06 16.23
N ALA A 13 14.63 -43.08 16.75
CA ALA A 13 15.26 -44.28 17.30
C ALA A 13 14.90 -45.53 16.49
N GLN A 14 15.91 -46.36 16.19
CA GLN A 14 15.68 -47.70 15.66
C GLN A 14 15.52 -48.71 16.80
N CYS A 15 14.69 -49.74 16.57
CA CYS A 15 14.54 -50.86 17.50
C CYS A 15 14.92 -52.16 16.79
N THR A 16 15.93 -52.86 17.32
CA THR A 16 16.44 -54.09 16.70
C THR A 16 15.40 -55.21 16.64
N ALA A 17 14.52 -55.29 17.63
CA ALA A 17 13.48 -56.31 17.72
C ALA A 17 12.33 -56.13 16.72
N MET A 18 12.13 -54.92 16.19
CA MET A 18 11.00 -54.56 15.32
C MET A 18 11.38 -54.42 13.84
N GLY A 19 12.67 -54.56 13.51
CA GLY A 19 13.20 -54.37 12.16
C GLY A 19 13.44 -52.89 11.81
N PRO A 20 14.28 -52.63 10.79
CA PRO A 20 14.71 -51.28 10.45
C PRO A 20 13.60 -50.47 9.76
N LEU A 21 13.43 -49.21 10.19
CA LEU A 21 12.59 -48.22 9.52
C LEU A 21 13.43 -47.45 8.49
N SER A 22 13.29 -47.79 7.21
CA SER A 22 14.14 -47.28 6.12
C SER A 22 14.02 -45.77 5.87
N GLN A 23 12.86 -45.17 6.15
CA GLN A 23 12.62 -43.72 5.98
C GLN A 23 12.92 -42.90 7.24
N LEU A 24 13.28 -43.52 8.37
CA LEU A 24 13.37 -42.86 9.67
C LEU A 24 14.36 -41.69 9.67
N GLU A 25 15.58 -41.93 9.19
CA GLU A 25 16.62 -40.91 9.16
C GLU A 25 16.24 -39.73 8.25
N LYS A 26 15.68 -40.02 7.08
CA LYS A 26 15.21 -39.01 6.13
C LYS A 26 14.10 -38.15 6.74
N ALA A 27 13.08 -38.79 7.32
CA ALA A 27 11.96 -38.09 7.95
C ALA A 27 12.41 -37.20 9.11
N ALA A 28 13.34 -37.69 9.95
CA ALA A 28 13.87 -36.94 11.07
C ALA A 28 14.67 -35.70 10.63
N ARG A 29 15.52 -35.84 9.61
CA ARG A 29 16.29 -34.74 9.03
C ARG A 29 15.38 -33.70 8.37
N GLU A 30 14.46 -34.12 7.49
CA GLU A 30 13.57 -33.20 6.79
C GLU A 30 12.66 -32.40 7.74
N LEU A 31 12.15 -33.05 8.80
CA LEU A 31 11.35 -32.39 9.81
C LEU A 31 12.19 -31.42 10.67
N HIS A 32 13.38 -31.84 11.10
CA HIS A 32 14.29 -30.99 11.87
C HIS A 32 14.73 -29.75 11.08
N ASP A 33 15.06 -29.91 9.80
CA ASP A 33 15.42 -28.80 8.91
C ASP A 33 14.27 -27.79 8.81
N ALA A 34 13.03 -28.25 8.59
CA ALA A 34 11.87 -27.35 8.50
C ALA A 34 11.57 -26.62 9.83
N LEU A 35 11.75 -27.29 10.97
CA LEU A 35 11.52 -26.72 12.29
C LEU A 35 12.62 -25.72 12.70
N THR A 36 13.86 -25.93 12.26
CA THR A 36 15.00 -25.06 12.57
C THR A 36 15.25 -23.96 11.54
N ASP A 37 14.62 -24.03 10.38
CA ASP A 37 14.67 -22.97 9.37
C ASP A 37 14.22 -21.62 9.97
N PRO A 38 15.06 -20.56 9.95
CA PRO A 38 14.75 -19.27 10.56
C PRO A 38 13.48 -18.56 10.04
N MET A 39 13.06 -18.90 8.81
CA MET A 39 11.92 -18.34 8.08
C MET A 39 10.66 -19.20 8.21
N LEU A 40 10.79 -20.49 8.55
CA LEU A 40 9.67 -21.40 8.79
C LEU A 40 9.45 -21.61 10.29
N GLY A 41 10.04 -22.66 10.88
CA GLY A 41 9.87 -22.99 12.29
C GLY A 41 10.61 -22.03 13.23
N GLY A 42 11.81 -21.58 12.88
CA GLY A 42 12.58 -20.64 13.68
C GLY A 42 12.99 -21.17 15.06
N CYS A 43 12.97 -22.48 15.28
CA CYS A 43 13.51 -23.11 16.48
C CYS A 43 15.04 -23.06 16.46
N GLN A 44 15.65 -22.89 17.62
CA GLN A 44 17.10 -22.92 17.76
C GLN A 44 17.62 -24.35 17.62
N ALA A 45 18.57 -24.54 16.71
CA ALA A 45 19.34 -25.78 16.61
C ALA A 45 20.37 -25.84 17.74
N ARG A 46 20.54 -27.01 18.36
CA ARG A 46 21.51 -27.26 19.42
C ARG A 46 22.52 -28.31 18.99
N THR A 47 23.79 -28.06 19.29
CA THR A 47 24.92 -28.99 19.14
C THR A 47 25.40 -29.49 20.51
N GLY A 48 26.09 -30.63 20.56
CA GLY A 48 26.68 -31.17 21.79
C GLY A 48 26.35 -32.66 21.98
N GLU A 49 26.41 -33.14 23.22
CA GLU A 49 26.12 -34.55 23.58
C GLU A 49 24.66 -34.94 23.26
N TYR A 50 23.71 -34.03 23.50
CA TYR A 50 22.30 -34.18 23.13
C TYR A 50 21.89 -33.07 22.16
N PRO A 51 22.22 -33.19 20.86
CA PRO A 51 21.85 -32.20 19.87
C PRO A 51 20.33 -32.15 19.66
N SER A 52 19.84 -31.08 19.03
CA SER A 52 18.41 -30.91 18.71
C SER A 52 17.86 -31.96 17.75
N LEU A 53 18.73 -32.69 17.04
CA LEU A 53 18.41 -33.83 16.19
C LEU A 53 19.19 -35.05 16.69
N LEU A 54 18.50 -36.01 17.31
CA LEU A 54 19.08 -37.23 17.83
C LEU A 54 18.58 -38.42 16.99
N ILE A 55 19.47 -38.99 16.17
CA ILE A 55 19.17 -40.16 15.34
C ILE A 55 20.15 -41.26 15.71
N GLY A 56 19.66 -42.46 16.01
CA GLY A 56 20.55 -43.57 16.32
C GLY A 56 19.86 -44.92 16.43
N ASP A 57 20.64 -45.96 16.16
CA ASP A 57 20.30 -47.36 16.44
C ASP A 57 20.94 -47.87 17.73
N ASP A 58 21.67 -47.02 18.45
CA ASP A 58 22.33 -47.30 19.71
C ASP A 58 21.66 -46.66 20.93
N LEU A 59 20.62 -45.83 20.70
CA LEU A 59 19.92 -45.08 21.73
C LEU A 59 19.31 -45.99 22.81
N THR A 60 19.38 -45.52 24.06
CA THR A 60 18.77 -46.14 25.25
C THR A 60 17.64 -45.27 25.80
N PRO A 61 16.75 -45.80 26.65
CA PRO A 61 15.70 -44.98 27.27
C PRO A 61 16.27 -43.83 28.10
N GLN A 62 17.46 -44.02 28.67
CA GLN A 62 18.16 -42.99 29.43
C GLN A 62 18.63 -41.84 28.53
N ASP A 63 19.07 -42.12 27.31
CA ASP A 63 19.51 -41.08 26.37
C ASP A 63 18.33 -40.20 25.94
N ILE A 64 17.16 -40.80 25.72
CA ILE A 64 15.92 -40.07 25.42
C ILE A 64 15.55 -39.15 26.59
N GLY A 65 15.55 -39.67 27.82
CA GLY A 65 15.26 -38.89 29.02
C GLY A 65 16.23 -37.71 29.17
N LYS A 66 17.54 -37.96 29.06
CA LYS A 66 18.57 -36.90 29.14
C LYS A 66 18.45 -35.85 28.04
N ALA A 67 18.11 -36.26 26.81
CA ALA A 67 17.91 -35.33 25.71
C ALA A 67 16.73 -34.39 25.97
N VAL A 68 15.61 -34.95 26.46
CA VAL A 68 14.42 -34.16 26.82
C VAL A 68 14.69 -33.27 28.02
N ASP A 69 15.30 -33.77 29.10
CA ASP A 69 15.68 -32.97 30.27
C ASP A 69 16.61 -31.81 29.89
N THR A 70 17.49 -32.03 28.92
CA THR A 70 18.41 -30.99 28.43
C THR A 70 17.68 -29.89 27.67
N VAL A 71 16.76 -30.23 26.77
CA VAL A 71 15.99 -29.20 26.06
C VAL A 71 14.97 -28.50 26.96
N VAL A 72 14.36 -29.21 27.91
CA VAL A 72 13.41 -28.66 28.90
C VAL A 72 14.11 -27.62 29.77
N ARG A 73 15.32 -27.91 30.28
CA ARG A 73 16.11 -26.94 31.05
C ARG A 73 16.41 -25.66 30.27
N GLN A 74 16.73 -25.79 28.98
CA GLN A 74 17.01 -24.63 28.13
C GLN A 74 15.73 -23.82 27.83
N ALA A 75 14.65 -24.50 27.46
CA ALA A 75 13.36 -23.85 27.21
C ALA A 75 12.83 -23.12 28.44
N LYS A 76 13.00 -23.70 29.62
CA LYS A 76 12.70 -23.07 30.91
C LYS A 76 13.52 -21.82 31.17
N ALA A 77 14.83 -21.86 30.91
CA ALA A 77 15.71 -20.72 31.11
C ALA A 77 15.32 -19.52 30.23
N ASP A 78 14.81 -19.82 29.03
CA ASP A 78 14.45 -18.81 28.02
C ASP A 78 12.96 -18.41 28.04
N GLY A 79 12.13 -19.03 28.89
CA GLY A 79 10.68 -18.79 28.87
C GLY A 79 10.02 -19.20 27.55
N ALA A 80 10.54 -20.25 26.90
CA ALA A 80 10.32 -20.54 25.49
C ALA A 80 9.27 -21.64 25.25
N VAL A 81 8.75 -21.68 24.01
CA VAL A 81 7.99 -22.83 23.49
C VAL A 81 8.96 -23.96 23.12
N LEU A 82 8.59 -25.20 23.47
CA LEU A 82 9.33 -26.41 23.15
C LEU A 82 8.59 -27.26 22.11
N VAL A 83 9.23 -27.55 20.98
CA VAL A 83 8.77 -28.54 20.01
C VAL A 83 9.48 -29.88 20.25
N LEU A 84 8.71 -30.94 20.53
CA LEU A 84 9.23 -32.29 20.79
C LEU A 84 8.69 -33.26 19.73
N ALA A 85 9.57 -33.89 18.96
CA ALA A 85 9.18 -34.88 17.95
C ALA A 85 9.81 -36.25 18.26
N LEU A 86 8.97 -37.29 18.32
CA LEU A 86 9.36 -38.69 18.56
C LEU A 86 8.99 -39.54 17.33
N LEU A 87 10.01 -40.02 16.62
CA LEU A 87 9.86 -40.79 15.38
C LEU A 87 10.44 -42.19 15.57
N GLY A 88 9.67 -43.24 15.25
CA GLY A 88 10.18 -44.60 15.33
C GLY A 88 9.14 -45.64 15.69
N HIS A 89 9.58 -46.72 16.32
CA HIS A 89 8.69 -47.78 16.79
C HIS A 89 8.02 -47.41 18.11
N GLY A 90 6.78 -47.85 18.26
CA GLY A 90 6.01 -47.69 19.49
C GLY A 90 5.13 -48.90 19.75
N PHE A 91 4.82 -49.16 21.01
CA PHE A 91 3.88 -50.21 21.40
C PHE A 91 3.00 -49.75 22.55
N THR A 92 1.81 -50.34 22.61
CA THR A 92 0.89 -50.25 23.75
C THR A 92 0.84 -51.61 24.45
N PRO A 93 1.07 -51.69 25.77
CA PRO A 93 0.99 -52.96 26.49
C PRO A 93 -0.42 -53.54 26.46
N PRO A 94 -0.58 -54.87 26.54
CA PRO A 94 -1.91 -55.48 26.65
C PRO A 94 -2.70 -54.86 27.82
N GLN A 95 -3.95 -54.47 27.57
CA GLN A 95 -4.87 -53.87 28.56
C GLN A 95 -4.52 -52.44 29.00
N ARG A 96 -3.55 -51.77 28.37
CA ARG A 96 -3.27 -50.35 28.58
C ARG A 96 -3.35 -49.57 27.28
N THR A 97 -3.63 -48.28 27.40
CA THR A 97 -3.66 -47.34 26.28
C THR A 97 -2.40 -46.49 26.20
N ASP A 98 -1.52 -46.57 27.19
CA ASP A 98 -0.28 -45.78 27.24
C ASP A 98 0.71 -46.23 26.15
N LEU A 99 1.22 -45.27 25.38
CA LEU A 99 2.24 -45.49 24.36
C LEU A 99 3.64 -45.52 24.96
N TYR A 100 4.42 -46.53 24.59
CA TYR A 100 5.85 -46.65 24.89
C TYR A 100 6.69 -46.54 23.62
N PHE A 101 7.58 -45.55 23.57
CA PHE A 101 8.54 -45.32 22.48
C PHE A 101 9.72 -46.27 22.60
N MET A 102 10.00 -47.01 21.52
CA MET A 102 11.00 -48.06 21.47
C MET A 102 12.34 -47.54 20.95
N VAL A 103 13.41 -47.96 21.61
CA VAL A 103 14.80 -47.73 21.24
C VAL A 103 15.51 -49.08 21.00
N ARG A 104 16.84 -49.09 20.83
CA ARG A 104 17.61 -50.24 20.34
C ARG A 104 17.17 -51.59 20.91
N ASN A 105 17.18 -51.68 22.24
CA ASN A 105 16.98 -52.91 23.01
C ASN A 105 15.58 -52.99 23.65
N SER A 106 14.64 -52.17 23.19
CA SER A 106 13.26 -52.23 23.69
C SER A 106 12.58 -53.53 23.29
N THR A 107 11.73 -54.03 24.18
CA THR A 107 10.87 -55.20 23.93
C THR A 107 9.47 -54.90 24.42
N THR A 108 8.46 -55.50 23.78
CA THR A 108 7.05 -55.37 24.20
C THR A 108 6.76 -56.07 25.54
N GLN A 109 7.71 -56.86 26.05
CA GLN A 109 7.60 -57.59 27.32
C GLN A 109 8.08 -56.78 28.54
N SER A 110 8.79 -55.67 28.32
CA SER A 110 9.39 -54.88 29.40
C SER A 110 9.17 -53.39 29.21
N LEU A 111 8.27 -52.79 30.00
CA LEU A 111 8.01 -51.35 29.98
C LEU A 111 9.25 -50.52 30.32
N ARG A 112 10.15 -51.05 31.15
CA ARG A 112 11.41 -50.39 31.54
C ARG A 112 12.41 -50.27 30.40
N SER A 113 12.23 -51.08 29.35
CA SER A 113 13.10 -51.07 28.18
C SER A 113 12.72 -49.99 27.17
N ALA A 114 11.63 -49.25 27.39
CA ALA A 114 11.08 -48.24 26.49
C ALA A 114 10.69 -46.98 27.28
N VAL A 115 10.30 -45.92 26.57
CA VAL A 115 9.99 -44.60 27.17
C VAL A 115 8.50 -44.35 27.15
N ASP A 116 7.90 -44.05 28.30
CA ASP A 116 6.48 -43.68 28.43
C ASP A 116 6.25 -42.28 27.82
N VAL A 117 5.59 -42.23 26.67
CA VAL A 117 5.45 -41.00 25.87
C VAL A 117 4.51 -40.00 26.53
N GLY A 118 3.37 -40.47 27.03
CA GLY A 118 2.39 -39.61 27.68
C GLY A 118 2.95 -38.95 28.93
N ARG A 119 3.71 -39.72 29.73
CA ARG A 119 4.42 -39.20 30.90
C ARG A 119 5.48 -38.17 30.51
N LEU A 120 6.33 -38.48 29.53
CA LEU A 120 7.40 -37.59 29.06
C LEU A 120 6.85 -36.23 28.59
N ILE A 121 5.77 -36.23 27.81
CA ILE A 121 5.12 -35.01 27.32
C ILE A 121 4.46 -34.22 28.46
N THR A 122 3.83 -34.92 29.41
CA THR A 122 3.21 -34.28 30.59
C THR A 122 4.27 -33.58 31.43
N GLU A 123 5.36 -34.27 31.76
CA GLU A 123 6.45 -33.71 32.57
C GLU A 123 7.08 -32.48 31.88
N ALA A 124 7.24 -32.50 30.55
CA ALA A 124 7.73 -31.33 29.80
C ALA A 124 6.73 -30.17 29.77
N ALA A 125 5.43 -30.44 29.58
CA ALA A 125 4.40 -29.39 29.49
C ALA A 125 4.07 -28.74 30.84
N ASP A 126 4.20 -29.52 31.91
CA ASP A 126 3.94 -29.09 33.29
C ASP A 126 5.19 -28.51 33.98
N GLU A 127 6.34 -28.42 33.29
CA GLU A 127 7.53 -27.78 33.85
C GLU A 127 7.35 -26.26 34.00
N PRO A 128 7.52 -25.70 35.21
CA PRO A 128 7.42 -24.25 35.42
C PRO A 128 8.49 -23.48 34.64
N GLY A 129 8.06 -22.49 33.87
CA GLY A 129 8.92 -21.62 33.06
C GLY A 129 8.97 -21.98 31.58
N ILE A 130 8.30 -23.06 31.14
CA ILE A 130 8.07 -23.33 29.72
C ILE A 130 6.77 -22.65 29.28
N ASP A 131 6.78 -21.92 28.16
CA ASP A 131 5.59 -21.24 27.64
C ASP A 131 4.56 -22.23 27.08
N GLY A 132 5.03 -23.32 26.47
CA GLY A 132 4.18 -24.45 26.10
C GLY A 132 4.93 -25.52 25.32
N VAL A 133 4.27 -26.65 25.09
CA VAL A 133 4.84 -27.79 24.37
C VAL A 133 4.03 -28.12 23.12
N ILE A 134 4.73 -28.35 22.03
CA ILE A 134 4.18 -28.84 20.76
C ILE A 134 4.79 -30.21 20.50
N ALA A 135 3.97 -31.27 20.59
CA ALA A 135 4.41 -32.64 20.45
C ALA A 135 4.04 -33.24 19.08
N ILE A 136 4.98 -33.91 18.43
CA ILE A 136 4.77 -34.67 17.18
C ILE A 136 5.15 -36.12 17.45
N VAL A 137 4.19 -37.03 17.33
CA VAL A 137 4.40 -38.46 17.63
C VAL A 137 4.14 -39.28 16.37
N ASP A 138 5.21 -39.77 15.75
CA ASP A 138 5.19 -40.58 14.53
C ASP A 138 5.64 -42.01 14.83
N THR A 139 4.73 -42.75 15.44
CA THR A 139 4.90 -44.14 15.87
C THR A 139 3.63 -44.94 15.63
N CYS A 140 3.71 -46.28 15.66
CA CYS A 140 2.52 -47.12 15.78
C CYS A 140 1.79 -46.81 17.09
N HIS A 141 0.46 -46.83 17.08
CA HIS A 141 -0.37 -46.54 18.25
C HIS A 141 -0.18 -45.12 18.83
N ALA A 142 0.22 -44.15 18.01
CA ALA A 142 0.63 -42.81 18.43
C ALA A 142 -0.40 -42.07 19.32
N ALA A 143 -1.71 -42.26 19.11
CA ALA A 143 -2.74 -41.66 19.95
C ALA A 143 -2.68 -42.08 21.43
N GLY A 144 -2.06 -43.23 21.76
CA GLY A 144 -1.78 -43.63 23.14
C GLY A 144 -0.74 -42.76 23.85
N GLY A 145 -0.06 -41.88 23.12
CA GLY A 145 0.89 -40.90 23.68
C GLY A 145 0.25 -39.57 24.11
N VAL A 146 -1.04 -39.37 23.85
CA VAL A 146 -1.77 -38.17 24.28
C VAL A 146 -1.95 -38.19 25.80
N PRO A 147 -1.47 -37.19 26.55
CA PRO A 147 -1.66 -37.12 28.00
C PRO A 147 -3.11 -37.11 28.45
N ASP A 148 -3.38 -37.74 29.60
CA ASP A 148 -4.67 -37.62 30.28
C ASP A 148 -4.87 -36.18 30.82
N ALA A 149 -6.03 -35.58 30.54
CA ALA A 149 -6.31 -34.20 30.93
C ALA A 149 -6.25 -33.97 32.45
N GLY A 150 -6.55 -34.98 33.26
CA GLY A 150 -6.42 -34.94 34.72
C GLY A 150 -4.96 -34.85 35.19
N ARG A 151 -4.01 -35.44 34.43
CA ARG A 151 -2.58 -35.31 34.73
C ARG A 151 -2.07 -33.88 34.50
N LEU A 152 -2.55 -33.20 33.46
CA LEU A 152 -2.22 -31.80 33.20
C LEU A 152 -2.93 -30.86 34.17
N ALA A 153 -4.22 -31.09 34.45
CA ALA A 153 -5.02 -30.28 35.37
C ALA A 153 -4.53 -30.35 36.82
N GLY A 154 -4.06 -31.53 37.27
CA GLY A 154 -3.53 -31.76 38.61
C GLY A 154 -2.02 -31.52 38.76
N GLY A 155 -1.36 -31.03 37.72
CA GLY A 155 0.09 -30.83 37.66
C GLY A 155 0.62 -29.67 38.53
N VAL A 156 1.94 -29.52 38.55
CA VAL A 156 2.71 -28.49 39.26
C VAL A 156 2.28 -27.08 38.85
N ARG A 157 1.79 -26.89 37.61
CA ARG A 157 1.26 -25.61 37.13
C ARG A 157 -0.22 -25.37 37.47
N ALA A 158 -0.81 -26.18 38.34
CA ALA A 158 -2.22 -26.10 38.75
C ALA A 158 -3.17 -26.02 37.54
N GLY A 159 -2.87 -26.80 36.51
CA GLY A 159 -3.66 -26.89 35.29
C GLY A 159 -3.39 -25.85 34.22
N ARG A 160 -2.53 -24.85 34.45
CA ARG A 160 -2.20 -23.77 33.49
C ARG A 160 -1.14 -24.16 32.46
N SER A 161 -1.11 -25.42 32.07
CA SER A 161 -0.16 -25.94 31.08
C SER A 161 -0.71 -25.73 29.68
N ARG A 162 0.20 -25.59 28.71
CA ARG A 162 -0.14 -25.39 27.28
C ARG A 162 0.50 -26.51 26.47
N LEU A 163 -0.32 -27.31 25.79
CA LEU A 163 0.08 -28.47 25.01
C LEU A 163 -0.72 -28.56 23.71
N ALA A 164 -0.02 -28.75 22.60
CA ALA A 164 -0.61 -29.17 21.33
C ALA A 164 0.10 -30.44 20.85
N ILE A 165 -0.65 -31.46 20.41
CA ILE A 165 -0.09 -32.74 19.98
C ILE A 165 -0.66 -33.20 18.64
N LEU A 166 0.21 -33.67 17.75
CA LEU A 166 -0.10 -34.28 16.46
C LEU A 166 0.39 -35.73 16.45
N THR A 167 -0.47 -36.67 16.08
CA THR A 167 -0.18 -38.11 16.12
C THR A 167 -0.36 -38.78 14.76
N ALA A 168 0.51 -39.72 14.40
CA ALA A 168 0.50 -40.36 13.08
C ALA A 168 -0.58 -41.42 12.88
N ALA A 169 -1.10 -41.99 13.98
CA ALA A 169 -2.07 -43.08 13.94
C ALA A 169 -2.99 -43.06 15.17
N ALA A 170 -4.17 -43.65 15.01
CA ALA A 170 -5.07 -44.01 16.10
C ALA A 170 -4.44 -45.05 17.04
N ALA A 171 -5.01 -45.22 18.23
CA ALA A 171 -4.43 -46.06 19.29
C ALA A 171 -4.41 -47.56 18.94
N ASP A 172 -5.21 -48.01 17.98
CA ASP A 172 -5.33 -49.40 17.51
C ASP A 172 -4.75 -49.61 16.10
N GLN A 173 -4.10 -48.60 15.52
CA GLN A 173 -3.63 -48.60 14.14
C GLN A 173 -2.10 -48.48 14.04
N PRO A 174 -1.45 -49.20 13.11
CA PRO A 174 -0.04 -48.98 12.81
C PRO A 174 0.17 -47.70 11.98
N ALA A 175 1.24 -46.95 12.28
CA ALA A 175 1.77 -45.90 11.41
C ALA A 175 2.74 -46.53 10.40
N ARG A 176 2.82 -45.97 9.18
CA ARG A 176 3.63 -46.52 8.08
C ARG A 176 4.57 -45.49 7.48
N ASP A 177 5.78 -45.93 7.18
CA ASP A 177 6.79 -45.25 6.36
C ASP A 177 7.15 -43.82 6.78
N MET A 178 6.91 -43.47 8.05
CA MET A 178 7.11 -42.11 8.58
C MET A 178 6.31 -41.05 7.77
N SER A 179 5.15 -41.45 7.25
CA SER A 179 4.36 -40.64 6.32
C SER A 179 3.87 -39.34 6.95
N LEU A 180 3.64 -39.31 8.27
CA LEU A 180 3.27 -38.07 8.97
C LEU A 180 4.43 -37.08 8.92
N SER A 181 5.62 -37.47 9.38
CA SER A 181 6.77 -36.55 9.48
C SER A 181 7.22 -36.03 8.11
N LEU A 182 7.22 -36.89 7.09
CA LEU A 182 7.54 -36.50 5.71
C LEU A 182 6.52 -35.52 5.13
N SER A 183 5.22 -35.80 5.31
CA SER A 183 4.15 -34.92 4.79
C SER A 183 4.07 -33.61 5.56
N LEU A 184 4.33 -33.65 6.87
CA LEU A 184 4.45 -32.46 7.70
C LEU A 184 5.62 -31.60 7.25
N ALA A 185 6.82 -32.15 7.11
CA ALA A 185 7.99 -31.40 6.65
C ALA A 185 7.75 -30.71 5.30
N ARG A 186 7.06 -31.36 4.36
CA ARG A 186 6.63 -30.76 3.08
C ARG A 186 5.60 -29.66 3.29
N THR A 187 4.56 -29.92 4.07
CA THR A 187 3.49 -28.94 4.36
C THR A 187 4.05 -27.69 5.06
N LEU A 188 5.04 -27.81 5.93
CA LEU A 188 5.70 -26.65 6.56
C LEU A 188 6.48 -25.81 5.53
N LYS A 189 7.05 -26.43 4.48
CA LYS A 189 7.79 -25.76 3.40
C LYS A 189 6.88 -25.12 2.35
N ASP A 190 5.79 -25.80 2.00
CA ASP A 190 4.85 -25.36 0.97
C ASP A 190 3.82 -24.37 1.54
N GLY A 191 3.47 -24.55 2.81
CA GLY A 191 2.42 -23.80 3.50
C GLY A 191 1.02 -24.36 3.23
N VAL A 192 0.04 -23.82 3.96
CA VAL A 192 -1.37 -24.21 3.83
C VAL A 192 -2.19 -22.98 3.42
N PRO A 193 -2.77 -22.97 2.21
CA PRO A 193 -3.63 -21.86 1.78
C PRO A 193 -4.77 -21.60 2.78
N GLY A 194 -5.01 -20.34 3.11
CA GLY A 194 -6.08 -19.95 4.03
C GLY A 194 -5.81 -20.18 5.52
N ALA A 195 -4.70 -20.82 5.91
CA ALA A 195 -4.36 -21.09 7.32
C ALA A 195 -3.76 -19.88 8.08
N GLY A 196 -3.79 -18.68 7.50
CA GLY A 196 -3.22 -17.48 8.11
C GLY A 196 -1.68 -17.44 8.11
N PRO A 197 -1.05 -16.53 8.89
CA PRO A 197 0.41 -16.31 8.86
C PRO A 197 1.25 -17.39 9.54
N ALA A 198 0.64 -18.24 10.35
CA ALA A 198 1.31 -19.31 11.07
C ALA A 198 0.45 -20.57 11.04
N LEU A 199 1.11 -21.73 10.98
CA LEU A 199 0.47 -23.04 11.03
C LEU A 199 0.38 -23.47 12.50
N TYR A 200 -0.80 -23.89 12.94
CA TYR A 200 -1.08 -24.42 14.28
C TYR A 200 -1.42 -25.91 14.18
N ILE A 201 -1.37 -26.67 15.28
CA ILE A 201 -1.91 -28.05 15.33
C ILE A 201 -3.44 -28.01 15.45
N ASP A 202 -4.06 -27.37 14.46
CA ASP A 202 -5.49 -27.15 14.42
C ASP A 202 -6.18 -28.12 13.46
N ARG A 203 -7.47 -27.88 13.22
CA ARG A 203 -8.26 -28.67 12.28
C ARG A 203 -7.72 -28.55 10.84
N THR A 204 -7.31 -27.35 10.42
CA THR A 204 -6.88 -27.04 9.06
C THR A 204 -5.61 -27.82 8.69
N LEU A 205 -4.60 -27.78 9.56
CA LEU A 205 -3.36 -28.54 9.36
C LEU A 205 -3.63 -30.04 9.36
N ALA A 206 -4.45 -30.52 10.32
CA ALA A 206 -4.77 -31.95 10.40
C ALA A 206 -5.53 -32.47 9.18
N GLU A 207 -6.50 -31.72 8.65
CA GLU A 207 -7.22 -32.07 7.41
C GLU A 207 -6.27 -32.08 6.21
N THR A 208 -5.42 -31.07 6.07
CA THR A 208 -4.41 -31.00 5.00
C THR A 208 -3.49 -32.22 5.01
N LEU A 209 -3.03 -32.63 6.19
CA LEU A 209 -2.16 -33.81 6.31
C LEU A 209 -2.91 -35.12 6.06
N ARG A 210 -4.19 -35.22 6.45
CA ARG A 210 -5.03 -36.40 6.16
C ARG A 210 -5.25 -36.61 4.66
N ASP A 211 -5.33 -35.52 3.89
CA ASP A 211 -5.45 -35.59 2.44
C ASP A 211 -4.14 -36.06 1.78
N GLN A 212 -2.98 -35.80 2.40
CA GLN A 212 -1.66 -36.21 1.89
C GLN A 212 -1.24 -37.62 2.33
N VAL A 213 -1.79 -38.10 3.44
CA VAL A 213 -1.34 -39.34 4.10
C VAL A 213 -2.42 -40.42 3.98
N SER A 214 -2.15 -41.42 3.14
CA SER A 214 -3.05 -42.56 2.96
C SER A 214 -2.78 -43.70 3.95
N GLY A 215 -3.83 -44.28 4.53
CA GLY A 215 -3.76 -45.55 5.26
C GLY A 215 -3.45 -45.45 6.77
N GLN A 216 -3.38 -44.23 7.32
CA GLN A 216 -3.24 -43.97 8.76
C GLN A 216 -4.09 -42.77 9.20
N VAL A 217 -4.63 -42.81 10.42
CA VAL A 217 -5.49 -41.75 10.97
C VAL A 217 -4.64 -40.75 11.74
N ILE A 218 -4.45 -39.56 11.17
CA ILE A 218 -3.77 -38.46 11.84
C ILE A 218 -4.68 -37.87 12.93
N GLY A 219 -4.20 -37.92 14.17
CA GLY A 219 -4.87 -37.38 15.34
C GLY A 219 -4.31 -36.01 15.74
N ARG A 220 -5.14 -35.21 16.41
CA ARG A 220 -4.73 -33.96 17.07
C ARG A 220 -5.38 -33.85 18.44
N ALA A 221 -4.69 -33.26 19.40
CA ALA A 221 -5.29 -32.81 20.65
C ALA A 221 -4.63 -31.52 21.13
N GLU A 222 -5.40 -30.67 21.80
CA GLU A 222 -4.94 -29.40 22.35
C GLU A 222 -5.45 -29.28 23.79
N TYR A 223 -4.58 -28.82 24.68
CA TYR A 223 -4.88 -28.46 26.05
C TYR A 223 -4.24 -27.09 26.28
N ASP A 224 -5.04 -26.04 26.34
CA ASP A 224 -4.59 -24.69 26.68
C ASP A 224 -5.55 -24.13 27.74
N GLN A 225 -5.08 -24.04 28.96
CA GLN A 225 -5.81 -23.50 30.11
C GLN A 225 -5.06 -22.31 30.71
N ASP A 226 -4.13 -21.72 29.95
CA ASP A 226 -3.57 -20.43 30.30
C ASP A 226 -4.56 -19.34 29.86
N PRO A 227 -5.07 -18.50 30.78
CA PRO A 227 -5.96 -17.40 30.41
C PRO A 227 -5.23 -16.19 29.81
N PHE A 228 -3.89 -16.17 29.81
CA PHE A 228 -3.09 -15.03 29.35
C PHE A 228 -2.02 -15.34 28.28
N PRO A 229 -2.23 -16.25 27.30
CA PRO A 229 -1.21 -16.56 26.32
C PRO A 229 -0.99 -15.36 25.38
N LEU A 230 0.27 -14.93 25.26
CA LEU A 230 0.66 -13.81 24.39
C LEU A 230 0.53 -14.16 22.90
N GLU A 231 0.74 -15.43 22.54
CA GLU A 231 0.61 -15.99 21.19
C GLU A 231 0.07 -17.44 21.29
N GLY A 232 -0.64 -17.92 20.28
CA GLY A 232 -1.00 -19.35 20.18
C GLY A 232 0.24 -20.24 19.97
N LEU A 233 0.14 -21.54 20.28
CA LEU A 233 1.21 -22.52 20.05
C LEU A 233 1.40 -22.82 18.55
N TRP A 234 1.94 -21.86 17.81
CA TRP A 234 2.23 -22.02 16.39
C TRP A 234 3.38 -23.00 16.17
N LEU A 235 3.26 -23.84 15.17
CA LEU A 235 4.26 -24.84 14.78
C LEU A 235 5.32 -24.23 13.86
N ALA A 236 4.90 -23.58 12.76
CA ALA A 236 5.79 -22.86 11.84
C ALA A 236 5.08 -21.64 11.24
N ARG A 237 5.85 -20.73 10.64
CA ARG A 237 5.30 -19.66 9.78
C ARG A 237 4.74 -20.28 8.49
N ASN A 238 3.68 -19.69 7.95
CA ASN A 238 3.03 -20.19 6.75
C ASN A 238 3.58 -19.48 5.49
N PRO A 239 4.44 -20.12 4.68
CA PRO A 239 5.03 -19.49 3.49
C PRO A 239 3.98 -19.19 2.40
N SER A 240 2.90 -19.97 2.32
CA SER A 240 1.75 -19.68 1.45
C SER A 240 1.01 -18.37 1.81
N ASN A 241 1.30 -17.77 2.97
CA ASN A 241 0.80 -16.45 3.36
C ASN A 241 1.78 -15.31 3.01
N ILE A 242 3.09 -15.59 2.87
CA ILE A 242 4.10 -14.60 2.46
C ILE A 242 3.90 -14.22 0.98
N ALA A 243 3.51 -15.19 0.15
CA ALA A 243 3.14 -14.96 -1.26
C ALA A 243 1.81 -14.20 -1.42
N ASN A 244 0.98 -14.12 -0.37
CA ASN A 244 -0.33 -13.45 -0.36
C ASN A 244 -0.34 -12.16 0.49
N ALA A 245 0.80 -11.45 0.54
CA ALA A 245 0.91 -10.14 1.21
C ALA A 245 -0.07 -9.05 0.70
N HIS A 246 -0.83 -9.33 -0.35
CA HIS A 246 -1.90 -8.48 -0.88
C HIS A 246 -3.26 -8.60 -0.16
N GLY A 247 -3.37 -9.45 0.89
CA GLY A 247 -4.63 -9.80 1.55
C GLY A 247 -4.97 -9.13 2.89
N ASP A 248 -4.18 -8.18 3.40
CA ASP A 248 -4.47 -7.58 4.72
C ASP A 248 -5.70 -6.66 4.67
N VAL A 249 -6.67 -6.98 5.53
CA VAL A 249 -7.97 -6.28 5.68
C VAL A 249 -7.77 -4.86 6.20
N VAL A 250 -6.78 -4.67 7.07
CA VAL A 250 -6.38 -3.40 7.66
C VAL A 250 -4.98 -3.04 7.15
N GLY A 251 -4.82 -1.82 6.68
CA GLY A 251 -3.59 -1.23 6.20
C GLY A 251 -2.73 -0.63 7.31
N PRO A 252 -1.59 -0.04 6.93
CA PRO A 252 -0.61 0.48 7.89
C PRO A 252 -1.17 1.57 8.81
N LEU A 253 -2.06 2.42 8.28
CA LEU A 253 -2.64 3.53 9.03
C LEU A 253 -3.63 3.01 10.08
N GLY A 254 -4.51 2.08 9.69
CA GLY A 254 -5.42 1.43 10.62
C GLY A 254 -4.71 0.63 11.71
N LEU A 255 -3.62 -0.06 11.36
CA LEU A 255 -2.79 -0.77 12.33
C LEU A 255 -2.12 0.18 13.33
N GLN A 256 -1.63 1.33 12.85
CA GLN A 256 -1.01 2.34 13.70
C GLN A 256 -2.02 2.91 14.71
N ASP A 257 -3.18 3.34 14.24
CA ASP A 257 -4.20 3.96 15.11
C ASP A 257 -4.81 2.97 16.09
N LEU A 258 -5.07 1.73 15.65
CA LEU A 258 -5.55 0.71 16.57
C LEU A 258 -4.48 0.35 17.60
N GLY A 259 -3.21 0.28 17.19
CA GLY A 259 -2.10 0.05 18.11
C GLY A 259 -1.99 1.15 19.18
N GLN A 260 -2.03 2.42 18.77
CA GLN A 260 -1.93 3.55 19.69
C GLN A 260 -3.14 3.66 20.63
N SER A 261 -4.35 3.48 20.10
CA SER A 261 -5.58 3.54 20.91
C SER A 261 -5.66 2.40 21.92
N VAL A 262 -5.32 1.17 21.53
CA VAL A 262 -5.27 0.02 22.44
C VAL A 262 -4.17 0.18 23.48
N GLU A 263 -3.01 0.73 23.11
CA GLU A 263 -1.92 1.03 24.05
C GLU A 263 -2.34 2.05 25.10
N MET A 264 -3.04 3.12 24.70
CA MET A 264 -3.59 4.10 25.65
C MET A 264 -4.64 3.49 26.58
N TRP A 265 -5.48 2.58 26.08
CA TRP A 265 -6.55 1.98 26.88
C TRP A 265 -6.06 0.87 27.82
N ARG A 266 -5.05 0.09 27.44
CA ARG A 266 -4.66 -1.14 28.15
C ARG A 266 -3.16 -1.27 28.44
N GLY A 267 -2.39 -0.20 28.22
CA GLY A 267 -0.93 -0.17 28.38
C GLY A 267 -0.19 -0.82 27.20
N PRO A 268 1.16 -0.84 27.23
CA PRO A 268 1.99 -1.38 26.15
C PRO A 268 1.71 -2.88 25.96
N ARG A 269 0.90 -3.19 24.95
CA ARG A 269 0.57 -4.54 24.48
C ARG A 269 1.04 -4.68 23.03
N ARG A 270 1.46 -5.88 22.63
CA ARG A 270 1.79 -6.14 21.22
C ARG A 270 0.52 -6.00 20.38
N SER A 271 0.56 -5.16 19.35
CA SER A 271 -0.47 -5.11 18.31
C SER A 271 -0.55 -6.47 17.60
N PRO A 272 -1.74 -7.01 17.32
CA PRO A 272 -1.88 -8.22 16.52
C PRO A 272 -1.19 -8.03 15.16
N GLY A 273 -0.34 -8.97 14.77
CA GLY A 273 0.46 -8.85 13.55
C GLY A 273 -0.35 -8.84 12.24
N ARG A 274 -1.59 -9.34 12.26
CA ARG A 274 -2.60 -9.15 11.20
C ARG A 274 -4.00 -9.08 11.81
N LEU A 275 -4.79 -8.09 11.40
CA LEU A 275 -6.19 -7.91 11.80
C LEU A 275 -7.11 -8.40 10.68
N THR A 276 -8.09 -9.24 11.03
CA THR A 276 -9.13 -9.70 10.11
C THR A 276 -10.46 -9.01 10.43
N ARG A 277 -11.44 -9.08 9.51
CA ARG A 277 -12.81 -8.58 9.77
C ARG A 277 -13.42 -9.22 11.01
N SER A 278 -13.25 -10.54 11.21
CA SER A 278 -13.76 -11.23 12.40
C SER A 278 -13.07 -10.73 13.66
N THR A 279 -11.76 -10.50 13.63
CA THR A 279 -11.02 -9.91 14.75
C THR A 279 -11.56 -8.52 15.13
N LEU A 280 -11.85 -7.66 14.14
CA LEU A 280 -12.43 -6.35 14.39
C LEU A 280 -13.85 -6.44 14.99
N LEU A 281 -14.69 -7.35 14.50
CA LEU A 281 -16.03 -7.60 15.04
C LEU A 281 -16.01 -8.19 16.46
N GLU A 282 -15.04 -9.03 16.76
CA GLU A 282 -14.81 -9.55 18.11
C GLU A 282 -14.36 -8.45 19.06
N LEU A 283 -13.48 -7.56 18.58
CA LEU A 283 -13.02 -6.41 19.35
C LEU A 283 -14.16 -5.41 19.61
N GLU A 284 -14.99 -5.10 18.62
CA GLU A 284 -16.21 -4.28 18.76
C GLU A 284 -17.14 -4.86 19.85
N LYS A 285 -17.43 -6.16 19.79
CA LYS A 285 -18.25 -6.84 20.81
C LYS A 285 -17.60 -6.81 22.19
N PHE A 286 -16.29 -6.99 22.26
CA PHE A 286 -15.54 -6.95 23.51
C PHE A 286 -15.57 -5.57 24.15
N ILE A 287 -15.42 -4.51 23.35
CA ILE A 287 -15.56 -3.12 23.79
C ILE A 287 -16.97 -2.91 24.33
N ALA A 288 -18.02 -3.32 23.62
CA ALA A 288 -19.40 -3.16 24.07
C ALA A 288 -19.70 -3.86 25.41
N CYS A 289 -19.12 -5.03 25.67
CA CYS A 289 -19.37 -5.84 26.87
C CYS A 289 -18.51 -5.48 28.10
N SER A 290 -17.49 -4.63 27.95
CA SER A 290 -16.58 -4.28 29.06
C SER A 290 -17.24 -3.31 30.06
N ARG A 291 -17.13 -3.58 31.36
CA ARG A 291 -17.55 -2.64 32.43
C ARG A 291 -16.47 -1.56 32.65
N VAL A 292 -16.91 -0.33 32.88
CA VAL A 292 -16.03 0.83 33.13
C VAL A 292 -15.83 0.96 34.64
N ASP A 293 -14.60 0.86 35.10
CA ASP A 293 -14.26 1.08 36.53
C ASP A 293 -13.58 2.46 36.76
N ASP A 294 -13.20 3.22 35.70
CA ASP A 294 -12.55 4.55 35.81
C ASP A 294 -12.83 5.52 34.63
N GLU A 295 -12.76 6.84 34.88
CA GLU A 295 -13.03 7.91 33.87
C GLU A 295 -11.95 8.02 32.77
N LEU A 296 -10.67 7.84 33.11
CA LEU A 296 -9.54 7.83 32.14
C LEU A 296 -9.62 6.64 31.18
N ASP A 297 -10.18 5.51 31.63
CA ASP A 297 -10.46 4.33 30.81
C ASP A 297 -11.59 4.59 29.80
N SER A 298 -12.47 5.56 30.06
CA SER A 298 -13.62 5.86 29.18
C SER A 298 -13.23 6.56 27.89
N ALA A 299 -12.31 7.53 27.94
CA ALA A 299 -11.88 8.27 26.75
C ALA A 299 -11.00 7.42 25.82
N ALA A 300 -10.06 6.67 26.39
CA ALA A 300 -9.21 5.76 25.62
C ALA A 300 -10.04 4.62 25.00
N ARG A 301 -11.03 4.09 25.72
CA ARG A 301 -11.98 3.12 25.18
C ARG A 301 -12.82 3.69 24.03
N ALA A 302 -13.34 4.91 24.18
CA ALA A 302 -14.10 5.57 23.11
C ALA A 302 -13.24 5.73 21.85
N TRP A 303 -11.96 6.09 22.01
CA TRP A 303 -11.05 6.17 20.86
C TRP A 303 -10.84 4.81 20.16
N VAL A 304 -10.69 3.72 20.92
CA VAL A 304 -10.61 2.37 20.32
C VAL A 304 -11.90 2.02 19.58
N ASP A 305 -13.07 2.36 20.15
CA ASP A 305 -14.38 2.12 19.54
C ASP A 305 -14.54 2.90 18.21
N ASP A 306 -14.11 4.16 18.19
CA ASP A 306 -14.12 5.01 17.00
C ASP A 306 -13.22 4.43 15.89
N VAL A 307 -12.00 4.00 16.23
CA VAL A 307 -11.06 3.41 15.27
C VAL A 307 -11.60 2.08 14.74
N VAL A 308 -12.13 1.21 15.59
CA VAL A 308 -12.70 -0.09 15.15
C VAL A 308 -13.91 0.13 14.25
N THR A 309 -14.79 1.05 14.60
CA THR A 309 -15.95 1.44 13.78
C THR A 309 -15.50 1.96 12.41
N ALA A 310 -14.48 2.82 12.37
CA ALA A 310 -13.91 3.34 11.14
C ALA A 310 -13.33 2.25 10.23
N LEU A 311 -12.58 1.29 10.79
CA LEU A 311 -12.01 0.19 10.03
C LEU A 311 -13.07 -0.79 9.50
N LEU A 312 -14.14 -1.02 10.27
CA LEU A 312 -15.28 -1.81 9.80
C LEU A 312 -16.01 -1.11 8.64
N GLU A 313 -16.10 0.22 8.66
CA GLU A 313 -16.69 1.00 7.56
C GLU A 313 -15.81 1.08 6.31
N VAL A 314 -14.48 1.09 6.45
CA VAL A 314 -13.55 0.92 5.32
C VAL A 314 -13.85 -0.38 4.59
N PHE A 315 -14.04 -1.47 5.34
CA PHE A 315 -14.33 -2.77 4.77
C PHE A 315 -15.68 -2.79 4.01
N ARG A 316 -16.75 -2.30 4.65
CA ARG A 316 -18.09 -2.24 4.03
C ARG A 316 -18.09 -1.35 2.78
N THR A 317 -17.38 -0.23 2.83
CA THR A 317 -17.29 0.70 1.69
C THR A 317 -16.44 0.12 0.56
N LYS A 318 -15.37 -0.63 0.88
CA LYS A 318 -14.60 -1.36 -0.12
C LYS A 318 -15.46 -2.40 -0.87
N GLU A 319 -16.28 -3.18 -0.16
CA GLU A 319 -17.21 -4.13 -0.78
C GLU A 319 -18.23 -3.42 -1.68
N PHE A 320 -18.80 -2.31 -1.20
CA PHE A 320 -19.70 -1.46 -1.98
C PHE A 320 -19.04 -0.93 -3.27
N LEU A 321 -17.84 -0.37 -3.18
CA LEU A 321 -17.12 0.16 -4.34
C LEU A 321 -16.74 -0.93 -5.34
N ALA A 322 -16.37 -2.12 -4.86
CA ALA A 322 -16.08 -3.26 -5.73
C ALA A 322 -17.32 -3.71 -6.54
N ASP A 323 -18.52 -3.57 -5.98
CA ASP A 323 -19.79 -3.86 -6.67
C ASP A 323 -20.21 -2.74 -7.64
N VAL A 324 -20.11 -1.48 -7.22
CA VAL A 324 -20.56 -0.33 -8.02
C VAL A 324 -19.61 -0.03 -9.18
N LEU A 325 -18.30 -0.17 -8.97
CA LEU A 325 -17.26 0.16 -9.94
C LEU A 325 -16.56 -1.09 -10.51
N ALA A 326 -17.28 -2.22 -10.56
CA ALA A 326 -16.76 -3.48 -11.07
C ALA A 326 -16.21 -3.30 -12.50
N GLY A 327 -14.88 -3.40 -12.66
CA GLY A 327 -14.19 -3.23 -13.94
C GLY A 327 -13.68 -1.81 -14.26
N SER A 328 -14.08 -0.79 -13.50
CA SER A 328 -13.60 0.60 -13.67
C SER A 328 -12.52 1.00 -12.67
N LEU A 329 -12.37 0.24 -11.57
CA LEU A 329 -11.33 0.50 -10.56
C LEU A 329 -9.93 0.23 -11.12
N THR A 330 -9.22 1.30 -11.43
CA THR A 330 -7.80 1.31 -11.78
C THR A 330 -7.01 2.11 -10.74
N SER A 331 -5.71 1.85 -10.63
CA SER A 331 -4.83 2.65 -9.77
C SER A 331 -4.87 4.14 -10.14
N ASP A 332 -5.00 4.45 -11.44
CA ASP A 332 -5.08 5.82 -11.96
C ASP A 332 -6.36 6.53 -11.49
N LEU A 333 -7.50 5.84 -11.55
CA LEU A 333 -8.77 6.36 -11.05
C LEU A 333 -8.69 6.64 -9.54
N LEU A 334 -8.13 5.70 -8.77
CA LEU A 334 -7.98 5.83 -7.32
C LEU A 334 -7.10 7.03 -6.96
N ARG A 335 -6.00 7.24 -7.70
CA ARG A 335 -5.10 8.37 -7.52
C ARG A 335 -5.74 9.69 -7.92
N SER A 336 -6.45 9.73 -9.05
CA SER A 336 -7.18 10.92 -9.51
C SER A 336 -8.22 11.35 -8.47
N ALA A 337 -9.05 10.40 -8.02
CA ALA A 337 -10.06 10.64 -7.02
C ALA A 337 -9.47 11.04 -5.66
N GLY A 338 -8.35 10.43 -5.24
CA GLY A 338 -7.63 10.83 -4.03
C GLY A 338 -7.19 12.29 -4.08
N ARG A 339 -6.63 12.73 -5.22
CA ARG A 339 -6.24 14.14 -5.42
C ARG A 339 -7.45 15.08 -5.43
N LEU A 340 -8.51 14.73 -6.14
CA LEU A 340 -9.74 15.51 -6.19
C LEU A 340 -10.38 15.65 -4.79
N ALA A 341 -10.27 14.61 -3.96
CA ALA A 341 -10.69 14.63 -2.57
C ALA A 341 -9.74 15.43 -1.64
N GLY A 342 -8.57 15.86 -2.12
CA GLY A 342 -7.58 16.63 -1.36
C GLY A 342 -6.62 15.78 -0.53
N PHE A 343 -6.44 14.50 -0.86
CA PHE A 343 -5.55 13.61 -0.11
C PHE A 343 -4.09 13.73 -0.58
N PRO A 344 -3.11 13.63 0.33
CA PRO A 344 -1.69 13.69 -0.04
C PRO A 344 -1.26 12.39 -0.73
N SER A 345 -0.22 12.45 -1.57
CA SER A 345 0.31 11.29 -2.30
C SER A 345 0.70 10.12 -1.39
N ARG A 346 1.22 10.40 -0.19
CA ARG A 346 1.57 9.39 0.83
C ARG A 346 0.38 8.57 1.35
N ALA A 347 -0.86 9.00 1.09
CA ALA A 347 -2.06 8.22 1.42
C ALA A 347 -2.24 7.01 0.48
N GLU A 348 -1.64 7.04 -0.71
CA GLU A 348 -1.57 5.89 -1.61
C GLU A 348 -0.49 4.93 -1.08
N GLY A 349 -0.93 3.86 -0.40
CA GLY A 349 -0.05 2.78 0.05
C GLY A 349 0.05 1.65 -0.97
N THR A 350 0.44 0.45 -0.50
CA THR A 350 0.64 -0.72 -1.35
C THR A 350 -0.66 -1.34 -1.86
N VAL A 351 -1.80 -1.02 -1.23
CA VAL A 351 -3.13 -1.43 -1.65
C VAL A 351 -3.99 -0.16 -1.76
N PRO A 352 -3.91 0.59 -2.88
CA PRO A 352 -4.39 1.97 -2.99
C PRO A 352 -5.82 2.20 -2.51
N LEU A 353 -6.77 1.34 -2.89
CA LEU A 353 -8.17 1.47 -2.48
C LEU A 353 -8.34 1.37 -0.96
N ARG A 354 -7.68 0.40 -0.32
CA ARG A 354 -7.75 0.25 1.14
C ARG A 354 -7.11 1.43 1.84
N ASP A 355 -5.91 1.80 1.42
CA ASP A 355 -5.09 2.80 2.11
C ASP A 355 -5.72 4.22 1.98
N LEU A 356 -6.31 4.54 0.84
CA LEU A 356 -7.07 5.79 0.64
C LEU A 356 -8.37 5.82 1.46
N LEU A 357 -9.08 4.69 1.57
CA LEU A 357 -10.28 4.60 2.43
C LEU A 357 -9.91 4.76 3.91
N GLU A 358 -8.81 4.14 4.38
CA GLU A 358 -8.32 4.34 5.74
C GLU A 358 -7.95 5.79 6.00
N TYR A 359 -7.25 6.43 5.07
CA TYR A 359 -6.94 7.84 5.17
C TYR A 359 -8.21 8.70 5.25
N ALA A 360 -9.21 8.39 4.42
CA ALA A 360 -10.49 9.10 4.39
C ALA A 360 -11.20 9.06 5.75
N VAL A 361 -11.23 7.90 6.42
CA VAL A 361 -11.93 7.74 7.69
C VAL A 361 -11.12 8.14 8.92
N LEU A 362 -9.78 7.98 8.91
CA LEU A 362 -8.92 8.21 10.08
C LEU A 362 -8.23 9.58 10.10
N ARG A 363 -8.08 10.24 8.95
CA ARG A 363 -7.27 11.48 8.83
C ARG A 363 -7.98 12.62 8.12
N ALA A 364 -8.88 12.34 7.19
CA ALA A 364 -9.60 13.38 6.44
C ALA A 364 -10.93 13.81 7.10
N GLN A 365 -11.03 13.69 8.43
CA GLN A 365 -12.20 14.11 9.20
C GLN A 365 -12.02 15.56 9.71
N PRO A 366 -12.96 16.48 9.48
CA PRO A 366 -12.87 17.83 10.03
C PRO A 366 -13.07 17.82 11.55
N LEU A 367 -12.36 18.71 12.27
CA LEU A 367 -12.48 18.85 13.73
C LEU A 367 -13.90 19.23 14.20
N ASP A 368 -14.65 20.00 13.39
CA ASP A 368 -16.01 20.48 13.69
C ASP A 368 -17.05 20.01 12.63
N GLY A 369 -16.83 18.86 11.99
CA GLY A 369 -17.65 18.36 10.88
C GLY A 369 -18.52 17.15 11.20
N ALA A 370 -19.45 16.84 10.30
CA ALA A 370 -20.16 15.56 10.32
C ALA A 370 -19.15 14.39 10.20
N PRO A 371 -19.35 13.30 10.95
CA PRO A 371 -18.52 12.11 10.82
C PRO A 371 -18.62 11.58 9.38
N TRP A 372 -17.53 11.01 8.89
CA TRP A 372 -17.39 10.44 7.55
C TRP A 372 -17.33 11.43 6.39
N LYS A 373 -17.21 12.75 6.62
CA LYS A 373 -17.10 13.74 5.52
C LYS A 373 -15.95 13.46 4.56
N GLY A 374 -14.78 13.04 5.08
CA GLY A 374 -13.65 12.63 4.24
C GLY A 374 -13.97 11.42 3.35
N LEU A 375 -14.74 10.46 3.87
CA LEU A 375 -15.20 9.28 3.13
C LEU A 375 -16.23 9.65 2.05
N ALA A 376 -17.21 10.50 2.41
CA ALA A 376 -18.19 11.04 1.47
C ALA A 376 -17.51 11.71 0.27
N ARG A 377 -16.53 12.58 0.54
CA ARG A 377 -15.78 13.31 -0.48
C ARG A 377 -14.98 12.39 -1.39
N PHE A 378 -14.29 11.38 -0.84
CA PHE A 378 -13.52 10.42 -1.64
C PHE A 378 -14.41 9.53 -2.52
N VAL A 379 -15.52 9.02 -1.99
CA VAL A 379 -16.48 8.22 -2.77
C VAL A 379 -17.13 9.08 -3.86
N ALA A 380 -17.51 10.32 -3.57
CA ALA A 380 -18.02 11.26 -4.57
C ALA A 380 -16.99 11.52 -5.68
N ALA A 381 -15.71 11.70 -5.33
CA ALA A 381 -14.63 11.90 -6.29
C ALA A 381 -14.46 10.68 -7.22
N LEU A 382 -14.47 9.46 -6.68
CA LEU A 382 -14.37 8.23 -7.48
C LEU A 382 -15.51 8.10 -8.50
N LEU A 383 -16.74 8.38 -8.06
CA LEU A 383 -17.91 8.27 -8.90
C LEU A 383 -17.99 9.40 -9.93
N HIS A 384 -17.59 10.63 -9.56
CA HIS A 384 -17.47 11.77 -10.47
C HIS A 384 -16.48 11.47 -11.61
N GLU A 385 -15.28 10.99 -11.28
CA GLU A 385 -14.25 10.63 -12.25
C GLU A 385 -14.67 9.44 -13.13
N SER A 386 -15.47 8.52 -12.59
CA SER A 386 -16.01 7.37 -13.34
C SER A 386 -17.24 7.71 -14.20
N GLY A 387 -17.73 8.95 -14.15
CA GLY A 387 -18.96 9.36 -14.84
C GLY A 387 -20.25 8.75 -14.29
N ILE A 388 -20.23 8.20 -13.07
CA ILE A 388 -21.41 7.67 -12.41
C ILE A 388 -22.19 8.82 -11.76
N SER A 389 -23.50 8.85 -12.02
CA SER A 389 -24.37 9.92 -11.53
C SER A 389 -24.59 9.84 -10.01
N HIS A 390 -24.64 11.01 -9.35
CA HIS A 390 -24.93 11.15 -7.93
C HIS A 390 -26.34 10.66 -7.52
N VAL A 391 -27.23 10.44 -8.50
CA VAL A 391 -28.56 9.84 -8.27
C VAL A 391 -28.59 8.31 -8.36
N ASP A 392 -27.43 7.63 -8.43
CA ASP A 392 -27.39 6.16 -8.40
C ASP A 392 -28.08 5.63 -7.09
N PRO A 393 -29.10 4.76 -7.19
CA PRO A 393 -29.83 4.27 -6.03
C PRO A 393 -28.96 3.55 -4.98
N ARG A 394 -27.90 2.86 -5.41
CA ARG A 394 -26.97 2.14 -4.52
C ARG A 394 -26.12 3.13 -3.72
N LEU A 395 -25.66 4.22 -4.36
CA LEU A 395 -24.97 5.30 -3.68
C LEU A 395 -25.87 5.97 -2.65
N GLN A 396 -27.12 6.26 -3.01
CA GLN A 396 -28.09 6.88 -2.10
C GLN A 396 -28.40 5.96 -0.90
N GLU A 397 -28.47 4.64 -1.09
CA GLU A 397 -28.61 3.68 0.00
C GLU A 397 -27.39 3.67 0.93
N TRP A 398 -26.18 3.58 0.37
CA TRP A 398 -24.94 3.65 1.15
C TRP A 398 -24.83 4.95 1.95
N ALA A 399 -25.14 6.10 1.34
CA ALA A 399 -25.07 7.40 1.99
C ALA A 399 -26.15 7.56 3.08
N ARG A 400 -27.36 7.03 2.86
CA ARG A 400 -28.44 7.02 3.88
C ARG A 400 -28.06 6.19 5.10
N ARG A 401 -27.43 5.03 4.91
CA ARG A 401 -26.95 4.17 6.01
C ARG A 401 -25.92 4.87 6.90
N LEU A 402 -25.07 5.71 6.31
CA LEU A 402 -24.04 6.47 7.02
C LEU A 402 -24.49 7.87 7.45
N HIS A 403 -25.73 8.27 7.11
CA HIS A 403 -26.28 9.61 7.36
C HIS A 403 -25.44 10.76 6.73
N ILE A 404 -24.87 10.55 5.54
CA ILE A 404 -23.98 11.50 4.83
C ILE A 404 -24.47 11.94 3.45
N VAL A 405 -25.78 11.88 3.21
CA VAL A 405 -26.37 12.19 1.88
C VAL A 405 -26.04 13.62 1.45
N THR A 406 -26.11 14.57 2.38
CA THR A 406 -25.81 15.98 2.13
C THR A 406 -24.35 16.18 1.74
N GLU A 407 -23.42 15.56 2.46
CA GLU A 407 -21.98 15.67 2.26
C GLU A 407 -21.56 15.08 0.91
N VAL A 408 -22.19 13.98 0.48
CA VAL A 408 -21.98 13.40 -0.84
C VAL A 408 -22.49 14.35 -1.93
N ASN A 409 -23.70 14.87 -1.79
CA ASN A 409 -24.29 15.78 -2.79
C ASN A 409 -23.50 17.09 -2.89
N ASP A 410 -23.08 17.66 -1.76
CA ASP A 410 -22.27 18.87 -1.70
C ASP A 410 -20.92 18.65 -2.38
N ALA A 411 -20.25 17.52 -2.12
CA ALA A 411 -18.99 17.18 -2.78
C ALA A 411 -19.17 17.03 -4.31
N PHE A 412 -20.25 16.37 -4.76
CA PHE A 412 -20.55 16.28 -6.20
C PHE A 412 -20.82 17.65 -6.83
N GLY A 413 -21.58 18.52 -6.14
CA GLY A 413 -21.83 19.89 -6.58
C GLY A 413 -20.53 20.67 -6.72
N GLU A 414 -19.69 20.63 -5.69
CA GLU A 414 -18.37 21.28 -5.67
C GLU A 414 -17.48 20.78 -6.82
N PHE A 415 -17.37 19.46 -7.04
CA PHE A 415 -16.55 18.92 -8.12
C PHE A 415 -17.09 19.27 -9.51
N ALA A 416 -18.42 19.29 -9.68
CA ALA A 416 -19.04 19.70 -10.94
C ALA A 416 -18.81 21.19 -11.22
N GLU A 417 -18.97 22.05 -10.20
CA GLU A 417 -18.68 23.48 -10.29
C GLU A 417 -17.20 23.74 -10.59
N ASP A 418 -16.28 23.07 -9.90
CA ASP A 418 -14.83 23.19 -10.15
C ASP A 418 -14.46 22.76 -11.55
N ARG A 419 -15.04 21.67 -12.05
CA ARG A 419 -14.83 21.22 -13.44
C ARG A 419 -15.33 22.25 -14.45
N GLN A 420 -16.49 22.86 -14.20
CA GLN A 420 -17.03 23.93 -15.04
C GLN A 420 -16.16 25.18 -14.99
N ARG A 421 -15.75 25.63 -13.79
CA ARG A 421 -14.83 26.75 -13.59
C ARG A 421 -13.52 26.55 -14.34
N ARG A 422 -12.93 25.35 -14.29
CA ARG A 422 -11.69 24.99 -14.99
C ARG A 422 -11.86 24.89 -16.51
N ALA A 423 -13.03 24.46 -16.98
CA ALA A 423 -13.32 24.42 -18.41
C ALA A 423 -13.45 25.83 -19.00
N LEU A 424 -13.92 26.79 -18.20
CA LEU A 424 -14.01 28.19 -18.58
C LEU A 424 -12.64 28.87 -18.55
N ARG A 425 -12.09 29.15 -19.73
CA ARG A 425 -10.78 29.80 -19.86
C ARG A 425 -10.74 30.79 -21.01
N LEU A 426 -9.97 31.85 -20.82
CA LEU A 426 -9.59 32.78 -21.88
C LEU A 426 -8.19 32.39 -22.37
N VAL A 427 -8.08 31.98 -23.62
CA VAL A 427 -6.78 31.80 -24.29
C VAL A 427 -6.41 33.11 -24.95
N VAL A 428 -5.23 33.65 -24.64
CA VAL A 428 -4.64 34.78 -25.38
C VAL A 428 -3.37 34.28 -26.05
N SER A 429 -3.31 34.40 -27.38
CA SER A 429 -2.16 34.01 -28.17
C SER A 429 -1.40 35.24 -28.67
N LEU A 430 -0.07 35.13 -28.57
CA LEU A 430 0.90 36.07 -29.11
C LEU A 430 1.59 35.48 -30.36
N VAL A 431 0.91 34.56 -31.07
CA VAL A 431 1.35 34.08 -32.40
C VAL A 431 1.52 35.30 -33.31
N GLY A 432 2.71 35.47 -33.90
CA GLY A 432 3.10 36.68 -34.65
C GLY A 432 4.16 37.55 -33.97
N ALA A 433 4.60 37.19 -32.77
CA ALA A 433 5.81 37.72 -32.16
C ALA A 433 7.04 36.99 -32.72
N TRP A 434 7.66 37.51 -33.79
CA TRP A 434 8.80 36.86 -34.45
C TRP A 434 10.12 37.13 -33.71
N THR A 435 10.43 38.40 -33.42
CA THR A 435 11.65 38.81 -32.69
C THR A 435 11.36 39.79 -31.54
N GLU A 436 10.22 40.48 -31.63
CA GLU A 436 9.74 41.45 -30.65
C GLU A 436 8.30 41.12 -30.23
N TRP A 437 7.63 42.05 -29.55
CA TRP A 437 6.23 41.95 -29.18
C TRP A 437 5.32 41.99 -30.43
N PRO A 438 4.19 41.28 -30.43
CA PRO A 438 3.32 41.20 -31.60
C PRO A 438 2.51 42.49 -31.79
N GLU A 439 2.10 42.76 -33.03
CA GLU A 439 1.23 43.89 -33.39
C GLU A 439 -0.24 43.67 -32.98
N GLU A 440 -0.64 42.41 -32.82
CA GLU A 440 -1.98 42.02 -32.37
C GLU A 440 -1.92 40.79 -31.46
N VAL A 441 -2.94 40.60 -30.64
CA VAL A 441 -3.17 39.36 -29.89
C VAL A 441 -4.51 38.77 -30.29
N ASP A 442 -4.52 37.46 -30.52
CA ASP A 442 -5.76 36.69 -30.71
C ASP A 442 -6.26 36.20 -29.36
N ALA A 443 -7.56 36.32 -29.11
CA ALA A 443 -8.19 35.81 -27.91
C ALA A 443 -9.33 34.85 -28.22
N TRP A 444 -9.38 33.70 -27.53
CA TRP A 444 -10.47 32.73 -27.59
C TRP A 444 -11.08 32.54 -26.22
N LEU A 445 -12.41 32.58 -26.14
CA LEU A 445 -13.15 32.24 -24.93
C LEU A 445 -13.67 30.82 -25.06
N LEU A 446 -13.14 29.92 -24.24
CA LEU A 446 -13.58 28.53 -24.16
C LEU A 446 -14.62 28.43 -23.04
N HIS A 447 -15.85 28.07 -23.40
CA HIS A 447 -16.97 27.95 -22.47
C HIS A 447 -17.78 26.69 -22.77
N GLY A 448 -17.76 25.73 -21.85
CA GLY A 448 -18.49 24.46 -21.98
C GLY A 448 -18.06 23.61 -23.18
N SER A 449 -18.98 22.78 -23.68
CA SER A 449 -18.79 21.88 -24.83
C SER A 449 -19.36 22.47 -26.13
N ALA A 450 -19.40 23.80 -26.27
CA ALA A 450 -19.88 24.42 -27.51
C ALA A 450 -18.94 24.07 -28.68
N ASP A 451 -19.52 23.77 -29.85
CA ASP A 451 -18.78 23.23 -31.01
C ASP A 451 -17.70 24.17 -31.56
N LEU A 452 -17.78 25.49 -31.29
CA LEU A 452 -16.77 26.47 -31.70
C LEU A 452 -16.53 27.52 -30.61
N PRO A 453 -15.27 27.82 -30.24
CA PRO A 453 -14.95 28.87 -29.29
C PRO A 453 -15.16 30.27 -29.89
N LEU A 454 -15.59 31.22 -29.06
CA LEU A 454 -15.67 32.63 -29.47
C LEU A 454 -14.25 33.17 -29.70
N HIS A 455 -14.03 33.93 -30.77
CA HIS A 455 -12.71 34.45 -31.16
C HIS A 455 -12.77 35.94 -31.47
N GLN A 456 -11.79 36.70 -30.98
CA GLN A 456 -11.61 38.11 -31.32
C GLN A 456 -10.13 38.53 -31.31
N ARG A 457 -9.76 39.43 -32.22
CA ARG A 457 -8.42 40.06 -32.29
C ARG A 457 -8.38 41.42 -31.62
N PHE A 458 -7.26 41.72 -30.97
CA PHE A 458 -7.01 42.99 -30.30
C PHE A 458 -5.66 43.58 -30.73
N PRO A 459 -5.64 44.81 -31.28
CA PRO A 459 -4.40 45.44 -31.68
C PRO A 459 -3.56 45.86 -30.45
N CYS A 460 -2.26 45.68 -30.56
CA CYS A 460 -1.28 46.13 -29.57
C CYS A 460 -0.83 47.56 -29.89
N GLU A 461 -0.87 48.43 -28.89
CA GLU A 461 -0.26 49.75 -29.05
C GLU A 461 1.28 49.63 -29.16
N PRO A 462 1.94 50.53 -29.91
CA PRO A 462 3.40 50.59 -29.92
C PRO A 462 3.94 50.89 -28.52
N GLY A 463 4.62 49.92 -27.91
CA GLY A 463 5.10 50.05 -26.54
C GLY A 463 5.67 48.79 -25.89
N GLY A 464 5.99 47.76 -26.70
CA GLY A 464 6.48 46.47 -26.22
C GLY A 464 5.50 45.79 -25.26
N ALA A 465 6.00 45.29 -24.12
CA ALA A 465 5.22 44.58 -23.10
C ALA A 465 3.96 45.35 -22.65
N HIS A 466 4.05 46.67 -22.54
CA HIS A 466 2.94 47.49 -22.07
C HIS A 466 1.78 47.55 -23.07
N GLY A 467 2.08 47.56 -24.38
CA GLY A 467 1.06 47.51 -25.43
C GLY A 467 0.29 46.21 -25.40
N VAL A 468 1.00 45.09 -25.25
CA VAL A 468 0.41 43.76 -25.07
C VAL A 468 -0.43 43.68 -23.80
N ALA A 469 0.05 44.22 -22.68
CA ALA A 469 -0.70 44.25 -21.42
C ALA A 469 -2.06 44.97 -21.56
N LYS A 470 -2.11 46.07 -22.34
CA LYS A 470 -3.36 46.76 -22.66
C LYS A 470 -4.29 45.92 -23.53
N ALA A 471 -3.75 45.24 -24.55
CA ALA A 471 -4.51 44.36 -25.43
C ALA A 471 -5.11 43.17 -24.66
N ILE A 472 -4.32 42.55 -23.76
CA ILE A 472 -4.81 41.52 -22.81
C ILE A 472 -5.95 42.10 -21.95
N GLY A 473 -5.79 43.31 -21.42
CA GLY A 473 -6.85 43.97 -20.65
C GLY A 473 -8.14 44.17 -21.43
N ALA A 474 -8.05 44.53 -22.71
CA ALA A 474 -9.21 44.65 -23.60
C ALA A 474 -9.86 43.28 -23.86
N ALA A 475 -9.06 42.25 -24.13
CA ALA A 475 -9.54 40.88 -24.30
C ALA A 475 -10.28 40.36 -23.05
N MET A 476 -9.80 40.68 -21.86
CA MET A 476 -10.47 40.30 -20.61
C MET A 476 -11.79 41.04 -20.39
N ILE A 477 -11.89 42.31 -20.78
CA ILE A 477 -13.14 43.08 -20.72
C ILE A 477 -14.15 42.48 -21.70
N TRP A 478 -13.71 42.14 -22.91
CA TRP A 478 -14.53 41.45 -23.90
C TRP A 478 -15.04 40.12 -23.35
N ALA A 479 -14.16 39.24 -22.88
CA ALA A 479 -14.52 37.92 -22.37
C ALA A 479 -15.59 38.02 -21.27
N ARG A 480 -15.45 38.94 -20.31
CA ARG A 480 -16.45 39.15 -19.24
C ARG A 480 -17.81 39.60 -19.75
N ARG A 481 -17.89 40.28 -20.90
CA ARG A 481 -19.16 40.72 -21.49
C ARG A 481 -19.88 39.56 -22.18
N GLU A 482 -19.13 38.61 -22.73
CA GLU A 482 -19.70 37.45 -23.41
C GLU A 482 -20.15 36.35 -22.44
N LEU A 483 -19.68 36.38 -21.18
CA LEU A 483 -20.06 35.40 -20.15
C LEU A 483 -21.46 35.66 -19.57
N PRO A 484 -22.29 34.61 -19.41
CA PRO A 484 -23.57 34.74 -18.73
C PRO A 484 -23.37 34.96 -17.22
N TYR A 485 -24.16 35.85 -16.62
CA TYR A 485 -24.18 35.98 -15.17
C TYR A 485 -24.74 34.70 -14.52
N PRO A 486 -24.11 34.14 -13.47
CA PRO A 486 -23.08 34.70 -12.59
C PRO A 486 -21.64 34.22 -12.85
N GLU A 487 -21.32 33.69 -14.03
CA GLU A 487 -20.02 33.08 -14.29
C GLU A 487 -18.87 34.10 -14.24
N LEU A 488 -17.74 33.66 -13.70
CA LEU A 488 -16.55 34.49 -13.55
C LEU A 488 -15.37 33.84 -14.27
N LEU A 489 -14.67 34.63 -15.07
CA LEU A 489 -13.41 34.23 -15.66
C LEU A 489 -12.35 34.16 -14.54
N GLU A 490 -11.76 32.98 -14.35
CA GLU A 490 -10.69 32.74 -13.37
C GLU A 490 -9.38 32.28 -14.04
N HIS A 491 -9.47 31.53 -15.13
CA HIS A 491 -8.33 30.95 -15.84
C HIS A 491 -7.98 31.72 -17.12
N VAL A 492 -6.71 32.06 -17.27
CA VAL A 492 -6.16 32.72 -18.46
C VAL A 492 -4.94 31.95 -18.95
N ASP A 493 -5.07 31.35 -20.13
CA ASP A 493 -3.95 30.69 -20.82
C ASP A 493 -3.25 31.73 -21.70
N ILE A 494 -1.94 31.94 -21.49
CA ILE A 494 -1.13 32.87 -22.32
C ILE A 494 -0.21 32.04 -23.20
N ALA A 495 -0.50 31.97 -24.49
CA ALA A 495 0.34 31.30 -25.47
C ALA A 495 1.36 32.26 -26.07
N ALA A 496 2.65 32.04 -25.81
CA ALA A 496 3.74 32.90 -26.26
C ALA A 496 4.89 32.09 -26.87
N PRO A 497 5.75 32.69 -27.72
CA PRO A 497 6.94 32.03 -28.26
C PRO A 497 8.01 31.82 -27.17
N ALA A 498 8.93 30.88 -27.41
CA ALA A 498 9.95 30.46 -26.44
C ALA A 498 10.80 31.65 -25.94
N HIS A 499 11.23 32.53 -26.85
CA HIS A 499 12.01 33.72 -26.52
C HIS A 499 11.28 34.70 -25.58
N LEU A 500 9.96 34.84 -25.69
CA LEU A 500 9.19 35.64 -24.72
C LEU A 500 9.05 34.89 -23.40
N LEU A 501 8.74 33.59 -23.43
CA LEU A 501 8.58 32.77 -22.22
C LEU A 501 9.86 32.73 -21.36
N ALA A 502 11.04 32.77 -21.98
CA ALA A 502 12.33 32.79 -21.30
C ALA A 502 12.53 34.05 -20.41
N ARG A 503 12.00 35.21 -20.83
CA ARG A 503 12.30 36.52 -20.21
C ARG A 503 11.10 37.26 -19.62
N TRP A 504 9.88 36.91 -20.03
CA TRP A 504 8.64 37.57 -19.64
C TRP A 504 7.86 36.74 -18.62
N TYR A 505 7.19 37.42 -17.70
CA TYR A 505 6.41 36.87 -16.60
C TYR A 505 4.96 37.35 -16.74
N PRO A 506 4.12 36.69 -17.54
CA PRO A 506 2.75 37.16 -17.83
C PRO A 506 1.92 37.40 -16.57
N GLU A 507 2.12 36.58 -15.54
CA GLU A 507 1.46 36.69 -14.24
C GLU A 507 1.83 37.96 -13.46
N GLU A 508 3.01 38.52 -13.69
CA GLU A 508 3.52 39.75 -13.08
C GLU A 508 3.23 41.00 -13.92
N GLU A 509 2.59 40.85 -15.08
CA GLU A 509 2.27 41.97 -15.96
C GLU A 509 1.10 42.79 -15.39
N LYS A 510 1.21 44.13 -15.46
CA LYS A 510 0.16 45.02 -14.96
C LYS A 510 -0.95 45.17 -15.99
N VAL A 511 -2.06 44.48 -15.77
CA VAL A 511 -3.27 44.60 -16.59
C VAL A 511 -4.29 45.48 -15.86
N GLY A 512 -4.38 46.73 -16.30
CA GLY A 512 -5.16 47.77 -15.61
C GLY A 512 -4.50 48.16 -14.28
N ARG A 513 -5.18 47.93 -13.15
CA ARG A 513 -4.71 48.36 -11.81
C ARG A 513 -3.95 47.28 -11.04
N TYR A 514 -4.05 46.02 -11.45
CA TYR A 514 -3.51 44.88 -10.72
C TYR A 514 -2.57 44.06 -11.60
N LEU A 515 -1.68 43.27 -10.99
CA LEU A 515 -0.96 42.22 -11.71
C LEU A 515 -1.97 41.18 -12.21
N LEU A 516 -1.74 40.61 -13.40
CA LEU A 516 -2.67 39.65 -13.99
C LEU A 516 -2.88 38.45 -13.05
N GLY A 517 -1.80 37.84 -12.55
CA GLY A 517 -1.86 36.69 -11.64
C GLY A 517 -2.37 37.00 -10.23
N ALA A 518 -2.60 38.28 -9.87
CA ALA A 518 -3.19 38.62 -8.58
C ALA A 518 -4.66 38.21 -8.47
N LYS A 519 -5.36 38.18 -9.61
CA LYS A 519 -6.79 37.85 -9.68
C LYS A 519 -7.06 36.58 -10.48
N TYR A 520 -6.16 36.23 -11.41
CA TYR A 520 -6.35 35.14 -12.35
C TYR A 520 -5.35 34.01 -12.11
N SER A 521 -5.74 32.78 -12.42
CA SER A 521 -4.80 31.69 -12.61
C SER A 521 -4.24 31.78 -14.03
N VAL A 522 -2.98 32.17 -14.15
CA VAL A 522 -2.31 32.39 -15.44
C VAL A 522 -1.43 31.18 -15.73
N ILE A 523 -1.67 30.51 -16.85
CA ILE A 523 -0.88 29.35 -17.28
C ILE A 523 -0.15 29.70 -18.59
N PRO A 524 1.19 29.78 -18.57
CA PRO A 524 1.96 29.96 -19.79
C PRO A 524 1.92 28.71 -20.68
N ARG A 525 1.63 28.92 -21.96
CA ARG A 525 1.63 27.90 -23.01
C ARG A 525 2.66 28.29 -24.08
N TRP A 526 3.27 27.31 -24.72
CA TRP A 526 4.04 27.56 -25.94
C TRP A 526 3.11 27.73 -27.14
N SER A 527 3.28 28.85 -27.84
CA SER A 527 2.49 29.21 -29.02
C SER A 527 2.80 28.39 -30.27
N GLY A 528 3.96 27.72 -30.35
CA GLY A 528 4.33 26.95 -31.54
C GLY A 528 3.36 25.82 -31.90
N ARG A 529 2.60 25.31 -30.91
CA ARG A 529 1.53 24.31 -31.14
C ARG A 529 0.30 24.84 -31.86
N LEU A 530 0.19 26.16 -32.03
CA LEU A 530 -0.87 26.84 -32.78
C LEU A 530 -0.42 27.26 -34.19
N ASP A 531 0.87 27.13 -34.50
CA ASP A 531 1.42 27.49 -35.81
C ASP A 531 0.95 26.48 -36.88
N GLU A 532 0.96 26.88 -38.15
CA GLU A 532 0.50 26.04 -39.28
C GLU A 532 1.62 25.13 -39.83
N ALA A 533 2.68 24.89 -39.05
CA ALA A 533 3.82 24.07 -39.46
C ALA A 533 3.45 22.57 -39.64
N GLU A 534 4.04 21.92 -40.66
CA GLU A 534 3.72 20.53 -41.06
C GLU A 534 3.89 19.50 -39.92
N ASP A 535 4.82 19.74 -39.00
CA ASP A 535 5.17 18.79 -37.93
C ASP A 535 4.30 18.94 -36.66
N ASN A 536 3.41 19.94 -36.60
CA ASN A 536 2.65 20.24 -35.38
C ASN A 536 1.63 19.17 -35.01
N ALA A 537 1.04 18.49 -35.99
CA ALA A 537 0.15 17.35 -35.75
C ALA A 537 0.89 16.22 -35.02
N GLU A 538 2.12 15.92 -35.44
CA GLU A 538 2.95 14.88 -34.81
C GLU A 538 3.39 15.29 -33.40
N ILE A 539 3.82 16.54 -33.22
CA ILE A 539 4.21 17.12 -31.92
C ILE A 539 3.04 17.07 -30.91
N ASN A 540 1.81 17.38 -31.35
CA ASN A 540 0.64 17.33 -30.47
C ASN A 540 0.18 15.90 -30.18
N ASP A 541 0.25 14.98 -31.15
CA ASP A 541 -0.06 13.57 -30.92
C ASP A 541 0.96 12.88 -30.00
N ALA A 542 2.25 13.19 -30.14
CA ALA A 542 3.29 12.75 -29.23
C ALA A 542 3.02 13.25 -27.80
N ALA A 543 2.69 14.53 -27.64
CA ALA A 543 2.31 15.12 -26.36
C ALA A 543 1.08 14.42 -25.73
N ARG A 544 0.03 14.14 -26.51
CA ARG A 544 -1.16 13.40 -26.03
C ARG A 544 -0.80 12.00 -25.53
N LYS A 545 0.02 11.26 -26.29
CA LYS A 545 0.50 9.92 -25.90
C LYS A 545 1.33 10.00 -24.61
N ALA A 546 2.21 10.98 -24.50
CA ALA A 546 3.06 11.17 -23.33
C ALA A 546 2.24 11.50 -22.07
N LEU A 547 1.22 12.37 -22.16
CA LEU A 547 0.32 12.68 -21.05
C LEU A 547 -0.52 11.47 -20.61
N LYS A 548 -1.04 10.67 -21.56
CA LYS A 548 -1.79 9.44 -21.25
C LYS A 548 -0.94 8.37 -20.56
N LYS A 549 0.32 8.19 -20.98
CA LYS A 549 1.25 7.26 -20.32
C LYS A 549 1.49 7.69 -18.85
N LYS A 550 1.51 9.00 -18.60
CA LYS A 550 1.86 9.61 -17.33
C LYS A 550 0.77 9.54 -16.25
N SER A 551 -0.52 9.44 -16.61
CA SER A 551 -1.60 9.28 -15.60
C SER A 551 -1.37 8.09 -14.66
N SER A 552 -0.52 7.14 -15.09
CA SER A 552 -0.22 5.89 -14.41
C SER A 552 0.91 5.92 -13.36
N CYS A 553 1.71 7.00 -13.30
CA CYS A 553 2.88 7.07 -12.40
C CYS A 553 2.53 7.59 -11.00
N ALA A 554 3.12 6.97 -9.96
CA ALA A 554 2.94 7.35 -8.55
C ALA A 554 3.91 8.44 -8.04
N ALA A 555 5.04 8.64 -8.72
CA ALA A 555 6.04 9.66 -8.42
C ALA A 555 5.94 10.85 -9.38
N ALA A 556 6.47 12.03 -9.01
CA ALA A 556 6.58 13.15 -9.95
C ALA A 556 7.46 12.70 -11.13
N PRO A 557 6.91 12.61 -12.35
CA PRO A 557 7.57 11.97 -13.48
C PRO A 557 8.40 13.02 -14.22
N VAL A 558 9.19 13.78 -13.48
CA VAL A 558 10.00 14.88 -14.01
C VAL A 558 11.39 14.34 -14.26
N GLU A 559 11.78 14.32 -15.53
CA GLU A 559 13.15 14.00 -15.90
C GLU A 559 13.97 15.29 -15.89
N TRP A 560 14.98 15.32 -15.03
CA TRP A 560 15.79 16.52 -14.83
C TRP A 560 17.02 16.52 -15.73
N ILE A 561 17.14 17.55 -16.56
CA ILE A 561 18.33 17.85 -17.36
C ILE A 561 19.25 18.72 -16.50
N ASP A 562 20.48 18.25 -16.32
CA ASP A 562 21.55 18.97 -15.63
C ASP A 562 22.37 19.83 -16.59
N SER A 563 23.31 20.59 -16.03
CA SER A 563 24.22 21.46 -16.80
C SER A 563 25.05 20.69 -17.82
N ASP A 564 25.48 19.47 -17.49
CA ASP A 564 26.37 18.68 -18.35
C ASP A 564 25.62 18.20 -19.61
N ALA A 565 24.35 17.80 -19.46
CA ALA A 565 23.50 17.43 -20.57
C ALA A 565 23.17 18.61 -21.51
N LEU A 566 23.07 19.84 -21.00
CA LEU A 566 22.85 21.04 -21.83
C LEU A 566 24.11 21.47 -22.59
N LEU A 567 25.32 21.18 -22.09
CA LEU A 567 26.57 21.47 -22.79
C LEU A 567 26.74 20.64 -24.07
N ASP A 568 26.18 19.43 -24.12
CA ASP A 568 26.14 18.56 -25.31
C ASP A 568 24.76 18.57 -25.99
N ARG A 569 24.42 19.73 -26.57
CA ARG A 569 23.11 19.97 -27.21
C ARG A 569 22.77 18.94 -28.29
N SER A 570 23.73 18.55 -29.11
CA SER A 570 23.51 17.57 -30.20
C SER A 570 23.14 16.19 -29.67
N ALA A 571 23.79 15.75 -28.57
CA ALA A 571 23.40 14.50 -27.93
C ALA A 571 22.03 14.60 -27.25
N LEU A 572 21.70 15.74 -26.65
CA LEU A 572 20.38 15.97 -26.06
C LEU A 572 19.27 15.91 -27.12
N GLU A 573 19.43 16.60 -28.24
CA GLU A 573 18.48 16.60 -29.37
C GLU A 573 18.26 15.18 -29.93
N TYR A 574 19.33 14.41 -30.08
CA TYR A 574 19.22 13.00 -30.50
C TYR A 574 18.43 12.16 -29.49
N ARG A 575 18.65 12.35 -28.19
CA ARG A 575 17.91 11.60 -27.15
C ARG A 575 16.43 11.99 -27.10
N LEU A 576 16.11 13.27 -27.28
CA LEU A 576 14.74 13.79 -27.36
C LEU A 576 13.99 13.19 -28.56
N SER A 577 14.60 13.26 -29.75
CA SER A 577 14.04 12.68 -30.98
C SER A 577 13.93 11.15 -30.94
N ALA A 578 14.82 10.46 -30.22
CA ALA A 578 14.73 9.03 -29.96
C ALA A 578 13.65 8.65 -28.92
N GLY A 579 12.94 9.62 -28.33
CA GLY A 579 11.88 9.39 -27.34
C GLY A 579 12.41 8.85 -26.01
N GLN A 580 13.65 9.18 -25.64
CA GLN A 580 14.26 8.73 -24.39
C GLN A 580 13.79 9.53 -23.17
N TYR A 581 13.14 10.68 -23.40
CA TYR A 581 12.56 11.52 -22.35
C TYR A 581 11.05 11.32 -22.25
N ASP A 582 10.53 11.37 -21.01
CA ASP A 582 9.10 11.31 -20.74
C ASP A 582 8.39 12.68 -20.91
N ALA A 583 7.09 12.75 -20.62
CA ALA A 583 6.23 13.92 -20.88
C ALA A 583 6.56 15.20 -20.09
N VAL A 584 7.44 15.12 -19.08
CA VAL A 584 7.80 16.27 -18.23
C VAL A 584 9.30 16.38 -18.11
N ILE A 585 9.81 17.52 -18.54
CA ILE A 585 11.23 17.83 -18.45
C ILE A 585 11.43 18.97 -17.46
N GLY A 586 12.38 18.79 -16.54
CA GLY A 586 12.83 19.85 -15.64
C GLY A 586 14.26 20.27 -15.99
N VAL A 587 14.54 21.56 -16.02
CA VAL A 587 15.92 22.08 -16.04
C VAL A 587 16.25 22.50 -14.62
N ASP A 588 17.34 21.98 -14.06
CA ASP A 588 17.66 22.18 -12.64
C ASP A 588 18.34 23.52 -12.32
N HIS A 589 18.68 24.30 -13.34
CA HIS A 589 19.28 25.64 -13.26
C HIS A 589 18.67 26.58 -14.32
N SER A 590 18.98 27.87 -14.24
CA SER A 590 18.62 28.85 -15.26
C SER A 590 19.83 29.05 -16.19
N PRO A 591 19.88 28.43 -17.37
CA PRO A 591 20.96 28.64 -18.33
C PRO A 591 20.95 30.07 -18.89
N ASP A 592 22.11 30.57 -19.31
CA ASP A 592 22.26 31.93 -19.89
C ASP A 592 21.55 32.04 -21.26
N ASP A 593 21.41 30.91 -21.96
CA ASP A 593 20.82 30.71 -23.29
C ASP A 593 19.47 29.96 -23.20
N LEU A 594 18.67 30.32 -22.20
CA LEU A 594 17.37 29.69 -21.90
C LEU A 594 16.40 29.72 -23.08
N GLU A 595 16.45 30.74 -23.93
CA GLU A 595 15.63 30.84 -25.13
C GLU A 595 15.85 29.65 -26.06
N GLU A 596 17.10 29.38 -26.42
CA GLU A 596 17.47 28.27 -27.30
C GLU A 596 17.20 26.91 -26.64
N VAL A 597 17.35 26.81 -25.31
CA VAL A 597 17.01 25.60 -24.56
C VAL A 597 15.51 25.33 -24.61
N LEU A 598 14.65 26.35 -24.43
CA LEU A 598 13.21 26.18 -24.51
C LEU A 598 12.75 25.80 -25.94
N GLU A 599 13.35 26.40 -26.97
CA GLU A 599 13.08 26.03 -28.37
C GLU A 599 13.40 24.55 -28.65
N LEU A 600 14.48 24.03 -28.06
CA LEU A 600 14.83 22.62 -28.16
C LEU A 600 13.85 21.70 -27.42
N LEU A 601 13.37 22.07 -26.23
CA LEU A 601 12.61 21.17 -25.35
C LEU A 601 11.10 21.12 -25.63
N LEU A 602 10.48 22.26 -25.93
CA LEU A 602 9.02 22.42 -26.04
C LEU A 602 8.34 21.59 -27.16
N PRO A 603 9.00 21.28 -28.29
CA PRO A 603 8.47 20.34 -29.27
C PRO A 603 8.29 18.92 -28.71
N PHE A 604 9.22 18.45 -27.87
CA PHE A 604 9.25 17.06 -27.40
C PHE A 604 8.51 16.84 -26.08
N ALA A 605 8.39 17.86 -25.23
CA ALA A 605 7.76 17.76 -23.92
C ALA A 605 6.56 18.72 -23.76
N PRO A 606 5.35 18.21 -23.44
CA PRO A 606 4.21 19.08 -23.15
C PRO A 606 4.35 19.90 -21.88
N ILE A 607 5.20 19.48 -20.93
CA ILE A 607 5.42 20.22 -19.69
C ILE A 607 6.92 20.40 -19.48
N VAL A 608 7.34 21.66 -19.37
CA VAL A 608 8.74 22.03 -19.11
C VAL A 608 8.79 22.92 -17.87
N LEU A 609 9.68 22.60 -16.92
CA LEU A 609 9.87 23.34 -15.67
C LEU A 609 11.30 23.86 -15.59
N TRP A 610 11.50 25.08 -15.10
CA TRP A 610 12.83 25.64 -14.86
C TRP A 610 12.79 26.68 -13.74
N PRO A 611 13.89 26.94 -13.02
CA PRO A 611 13.92 28.01 -12.02
C PRO A 611 13.89 29.39 -12.69
N ARG A 612 13.35 30.38 -11.99
CA ARG A 612 13.44 31.79 -12.43
C ARG A 612 14.91 32.26 -12.47
N SER A 613 15.19 33.23 -13.33
CA SER A 613 16.54 33.80 -13.47
C SER A 613 17.03 34.55 -12.22
N ASP A 614 16.10 35.04 -11.39
CA ASP A 614 16.39 35.76 -10.14
C ASP A 614 16.54 34.82 -8.92
N THR A 615 16.41 33.51 -9.11
CA THR A 615 16.52 32.51 -8.04
C THR A 615 17.75 31.62 -8.26
N ARG A 616 18.42 31.27 -7.16
CA ARG A 616 19.58 30.35 -7.17
C ARG A 616 19.30 29.23 -6.18
N PRO A 617 18.42 28.27 -6.53
CA PRO A 617 18.16 27.14 -5.64
C PRO A 617 19.43 26.29 -5.50
N ASP A 618 19.68 25.77 -4.29
CA ASP A 618 20.73 24.76 -4.10
C ASP A 618 20.39 23.51 -4.92
N GLN A 619 21.43 22.82 -5.41
CA GLN A 619 21.26 21.59 -6.20
C GLN A 619 20.39 20.57 -5.44
N GLY A 620 19.27 20.17 -6.06
CA GLY A 620 18.34 19.17 -5.52
C GLY A 620 17.18 19.70 -4.69
N GLN A 621 17.21 20.95 -4.18
CA GLN A 621 16.06 21.51 -3.44
C GLN A 621 14.83 21.68 -4.36
N LEU A 622 15.05 22.17 -5.58
CA LEU A 622 14.00 22.31 -6.59
C LEU A 622 13.36 20.97 -6.93
N ARG A 623 14.19 19.94 -7.13
CA ARG A 623 13.75 18.58 -7.46
C ARG A 623 12.88 18.01 -6.33
N GLY A 624 13.33 18.14 -5.08
CA GLY A 624 12.58 17.70 -3.90
C GLY A 624 11.25 18.44 -3.72
N LEU A 625 11.24 19.76 -3.93
CA LEU A 625 10.04 20.58 -3.83
C LEU A 625 8.99 20.20 -4.89
N VAL A 626 9.41 20.05 -6.16
CA VAL A 626 8.52 19.60 -7.23
C VAL A 626 8.02 18.20 -6.94
N GLN A 627 8.87 17.29 -6.47
CA GLN A 627 8.47 15.93 -6.10
C GLN A 627 7.39 15.93 -5.02
N GLU A 628 7.55 16.74 -3.97
CA GLU A 628 6.61 16.83 -2.86
C GLU A 628 5.27 17.46 -3.27
N ARG A 629 5.33 18.54 -4.06
CA ARG A 629 4.16 19.37 -4.38
C ARG A 629 3.60 19.13 -5.78
N TRP A 630 4.07 18.10 -6.49
CA TRP A 630 3.65 17.75 -7.85
C TRP A 630 2.13 17.66 -8.00
N HIS A 631 1.45 17.13 -6.98
CA HIS A 631 0.01 16.94 -6.93
C HIS A 631 -0.79 18.25 -6.98
N GLU A 632 -0.17 19.39 -6.67
CA GLU A 632 -0.79 20.69 -6.71
C GLU A 632 -0.64 21.38 -8.07
N LEU A 633 0.26 20.89 -8.94
CA LEU A 633 0.56 21.54 -10.21
C LEU A 633 -0.45 21.13 -11.32
N PRO A 634 -0.86 22.06 -12.20
CA PRO A 634 -0.41 23.45 -12.29
C PRO A 634 -1.15 24.44 -11.37
N ASP A 635 -2.31 24.06 -10.80
CA ASP A 635 -3.22 24.97 -10.08
C ASP A 635 -2.56 25.72 -8.91
N GLY A 636 -1.65 25.06 -8.20
CA GLY A 636 -0.90 25.59 -7.07
C GLY A 636 0.09 26.70 -7.44
N LEU A 637 0.47 26.83 -8.71
CA LEU A 637 1.42 27.86 -9.17
C LEU A 637 0.87 29.26 -8.96
N ALA A 638 -0.41 29.49 -9.28
CA ALA A 638 -1.03 30.81 -9.15
C ALA A 638 -1.04 31.29 -7.69
N ALA A 639 -1.32 30.39 -6.74
CA ALA A 639 -1.24 30.69 -5.31
C ALA A 639 0.21 30.93 -4.86
N ALA A 640 1.15 30.13 -5.35
CA ALA A 640 2.57 30.27 -5.04
C ALA A 640 3.17 31.60 -5.53
N TYR A 641 2.83 32.04 -6.75
CA TYR A 641 3.23 33.34 -7.28
C TYR A 641 2.66 34.50 -6.43
N ARG A 642 1.39 34.42 -6.02
CA ARG A 642 0.78 35.41 -5.13
C ARG A 642 1.47 35.47 -3.77
N HIS A 643 1.79 34.33 -3.19
CA HIS A 643 2.50 34.26 -1.91
C HIS A 643 3.89 34.90 -2.00
N ARG A 644 4.59 34.69 -3.14
CA ARG A 644 5.90 35.27 -3.42
C ARG A 644 5.87 36.81 -3.43
N TRP A 645 4.83 37.43 -3.98
CA TRP A 645 4.71 38.89 -4.00
C TRP A 645 4.44 39.53 -2.63
N GLY A 646 3.97 38.74 -1.64
CA GLY A 646 3.62 39.21 -0.31
C GLY A 646 4.76 39.12 0.71
N ALA A 647 5.15 37.89 1.07
CA ALA A 647 5.95 37.60 2.27
C ALA A 647 7.12 36.65 2.00
N HIS A 648 7.69 36.67 0.80
CA HIS A 648 8.77 35.76 0.44
C HIS A 648 10.03 36.01 1.28
N GLN A 649 10.40 35.03 2.10
CA GLN A 649 11.69 35.03 2.80
C GLN A 649 12.78 34.67 1.79
N HIS A 650 13.74 35.56 1.62
CA HIS A 650 14.86 35.33 0.71
C HIS A 650 15.68 34.15 1.23
N GLY A 651 15.80 33.07 0.44
CA GLY A 651 16.65 31.90 0.75
C GLY A 651 15.93 30.56 0.96
N VAL A 652 14.59 30.50 0.92
CA VAL A 652 13.84 29.23 0.92
C VAL A 652 13.18 29.05 -0.44
N ALA A 653 13.55 27.98 -1.17
CA ALA A 653 12.93 27.66 -2.46
C ALA A 653 11.44 27.38 -2.30
N CYS A 654 10.59 28.06 -3.06
CA CYS A 654 9.15 27.81 -3.10
C CYS A 654 8.65 27.57 -4.53
N LEU A 655 7.40 27.10 -4.69
CA LEU A 655 6.83 26.85 -6.02
C LEU A 655 6.76 28.12 -6.87
N GLY A 656 6.72 29.30 -6.24
CA GLY A 656 6.73 30.59 -6.92
C GLY A 656 8.07 30.93 -7.59
N ASP A 657 9.13 30.17 -7.28
CA ASP A 657 10.46 30.31 -7.90
C ASP A 657 10.62 29.44 -9.16
N ILE A 658 9.57 28.70 -9.53
CA ILE A 658 9.53 27.82 -10.70
C ILE A 658 8.73 28.49 -11.82
N ARG A 659 9.32 28.50 -13.02
CA ARG A 659 8.63 28.80 -14.27
C ARG A 659 8.23 27.52 -14.96
N THR A 660 7.12 27.60 -15.68
CA THR A 660 6.58 26.45 -16.39
C THR A 660 6.03 26.86 -17.76
N VAL A 661 6.16 25.96 -18.72
CA VAL A 661 5.18 25.78 -19.78
C VAL A 661 4.41 24.53 -19.44
N TRP A 662 3.09 24.61 -19.47
CA TRP A 662 2.25 23.47 -19.15
C TRP A 662 1.24 23.26 -20.25
N HIS A 663 1.22 22.10 -20.91
CA HIS A 663 0.19 21.72 -21.87
C HIS A 663 -0.63 20.56 -21.30
N ASP A 664 -1.89 20.82 -20.97
CA ASP A 664 -2.84 19.79 -20.52
C ASP A 664 -3.67 19.25 -21.68
N GLU A 665 -4.46 18.20 -21.42
CA GLU A 665 -5.32 17.59 -22.44
C GLU A 665 -6.29 18.61 -23.04
N GLY A 666 -6.88 19.50 -22.24
CA GLY A 666 -7.81 20.51 -22.74
C GLY A 666 -7.13 21.53 -23.66
N TRP A 667 -5.88 21.90 -23.38
CA TRP A 667 -5.07 22.72 -24.28
C TRP A 667 -4.79 21.99 -25.61
N LEU A 668 -4.41 20.72 -25.56
CA LEU A 668 -4.14 19.93 -26.78
C LEU A 668 -5.42 19.68 -27.59
N GLU A 669 -6.58 19.57 -26.96
CA GLU A 669 -7.87 19.54 -27.67
C GLU A 669 -8.20 20.89 -28.32
N PHE A 670 -7.89 22.01 -27.65
CA PHE A 670 -7.99 23.35 -28.24
C PHE A 670 -7.04 23.54 -29.44
N CYS A 671 -5.85 22.93 -29.43
CA CYS A 671 -4.91 22.98 -30.55
C CYS A 671 -5.35 22.14 -31.77
N ARG A 672 -6.23 21.14 -31.59
CA ARG A 672 -6.59 20.19 -32.67
C ARG A 672 -7.07 20.87 -33.97
N PRO A 673 -7.91 21.92 -33.97
CA PRO A 673 -8.34 22.59 -35.21
C PRO A 673 -7.22 23.27 -35.99
N PHE A 674 -6.07 23.54 -35.35
CA PHE A 674 -4.91 24.19 -35.98
C PHE A 674 -3.95 23.17 -36.64
N GLU A 675 -4.02 21.89 -36.26
CA GLU A 675 -3.15 20.80 -36.76
C GLU A 675 -3.34 20.47 -38.24
N TYR A 676 -4.52 20.75 -38.80
CA TYR A 676 -4.92 20.30 -40.15
C TYR A 676 -5.17 21.45 -41.13
N ARG A 677 -4.74 22.68 -40.83
CA ARG A 677 -4.84 23.80 -41.78
C ARG A 677 -3.76 23.72 -42.85
N VAL A 678 -3.85 22.71 -43.71
CA VAL A 678 -3.12 22.64 -44.98
C VAL A 678 -3.99 23.26 -46.07
N VAL A 679 -3.61 24.46 -46.52
CA VAL A 679 -3.94 25.09 -47.82
C VAL A 679 -5.42 24.97 -48.27
N THR A 680 -6.27 25.90 -47.83
CA THR A 680 -7.21 26.52 -48.77
C THR A 680 -6.56 27.82 -49.25
N THR A 681 -6.03 27.79 -50.47
CA THR A 681 -5.90 29.00 -51.29
C THR A 681 -7.21 29.80 -51.20
N PRO A 682 -7.17 31.13 -51.13
CA PRO A 682 -8.39 31.92 -51.13
C PRO A 682 -9.09 31.72 -52.48
N GLU A 683 -10.18 30.95 -52.49
CA GLU A 683 -11.22 31.13 -53.50
C GLU A 683 -11.90 32.46 -53.18
N GLU A 684 -11.44 33.49 -53.89
CA GLU A 684 -12.27 34.54 -54.50
C GLU A 684 -13.58 34.86 -53.75
N GLU A 685 -13.52 35.86 -52.87
CA GLU A 685 -14.69 36.71 -52.66
C GLU A 685 -15.06 37.38 -53.99
N ALA A 686 -16.11 36.85 -54.61
CA ALA A 686 -16.91 37.51 -55.64
C ALA A 686 -18.28 37.89 -55.05
#